data_AF-A0A820QA04-F1
#
_entry.id   AF-A0A820QA04-F1
#
_cell.length_a   1.000
_cell.length_b   1.000
_cell.length_c   1.000
_cell.angle_alpha   90.00
_cell.angle_beta   90.00
_cell.angle_gamma   90.00
#
_symmetry.space_group_name_H-M   'P 1'
#
loop_
_entity.id
_entity.type
_entity.pdbx_description
1 polymer ?
#
loop_
_entity_poly.entity_id
_entity_poly.type
_entity_poly.pdbx_seq_one_letter_code
_entity_poly.pdbx_strand_id
1 'polypeptide(L)'
;CSSLLDKLSYYSDNNLWLTNTTTWHIVMKAFWKQSVFVIFLLLPYNASRVAQPLLLREIVLYIIRQKSHSESSTTFYENYRGYIYALGLFLCSAIQAILHQQAYFRTTRMGMRIRNALLSTIYKRLLSLNLASLQQSTTSAQLINLVANDASKFEDFSQYMHYLWEAPLQAIIAFCLIWQSIGIVPTLFGYGILVLLVPLQLAFGRIFRQYRKKTMTCADKRVQAINELVNGCQIVKMYNWEKPIEQRVHNLRQHEFASILRASRLRAVNMGLYFSSLPLISLATFGGYWLMNHNLKPVDIFTALSFFGMIRGPVTSYLPTAIERFGEMLAASKRIDTFMRLTKIQEQTISDTRLGTTVISMNNASFSWTKTTCLANLKMNIESGTLVGIVGPVGAGKSSLLGAILGEMTLIDGDSRVFGSFAYTAQSPWIFADTIRANILLGKPLDEQRYTNVIQACCLDIDLHSFGDAGDLTMIGEKGVNISGGQKARIALARTLYADADIYLFDDPLAAVDQKVAQQIFDQCIGPNGLLKEKTRLLVTHQTYFLHKATDQLIFLKDGQIDPDGQLEPNKQIQSTTNDDNDAELALQPLLFDVFKTTTDNKPIVVNETAAIGSVNWSIWYKLFSSTSLGGFGFCLLILIMILGEAIFDVSNRWLSLWSAKSDEEQKLPINMNIFLSLTLGTLIIALIRAQVFFHLILHGSNHFHNS
;
A
#
# COMPACT_ATOMS: atom_id res chain seq x y z
N CYS A 1 11.77 -11.75 13.54
CA CYS A 1 10.38 -11.45 13.17
C CYS A 1 9.43 -12.20 14.08
N SER A 2 9.58 -13.51 14.28
CA SER A 2 8.84 -14.32 15.25
C SER A 2 8.70 -13.66 16.63
N SER A 3 9.80 -13.39 17.34
CA SER A 3 9.76 -12.73 18.66
C SER A 3 9.04 -11.36 18.70
N LEU A 4 8.96 -10.66 17.56
CA LEU A 4 8.23 -9.39 17.47
C LEU A 4 6.76 -9.61 17.14
N LEU A 5 6.47 -10.60 16.30
CA LEU A 5 5.13 -11.09 16.04
C LEU A 5 4.51 -11.58 17.36
N ASP A 6 5.26 -12.31 18.17
CA ASP A 6 4.80 -12.84 19.47
C ASP A 6 4.50 -11.71 20.47
N LYS A 7 5.29 -10.62 20.42
CA LYS A 7 5.02 -9.43 21.24
C LYS A 7 3.80 -8.67 20.72
N LEU A 8 3.68 -8.44 19.41
CA LEU A 8 2.53 -7.74 18.82
C LEU A 8 1.25 -8.56 18.94
N SER A 9 1.32 -9.89 18.81
CA SER A 9 0.21 -10.79 19.07
C SER A 9 -0.15 -10.72 20.54
N TYR A 10 0.80 -10.78 21.47
CA TYR A 10 0.53 -10.56 22.90
C TYR A 10 -0.22 -9.24 23.15
N TYR A 11 0.16 -8.13 22.50
CA TYR A 11 -0.56 -6.85 22.64
C TYR A 11 -1.96 -6.87 22.00
N SER A 12 -2.15 -7.59 20.89
CA SER A 12 -3.43 -7.76 20.19
C SER A 12 -4.39 -8.70 20.93
N ASP A 13 -3.85 -9.78 21.48
CA ASP A 13 -4.59 -10.89 22.11
C ASP A 13 -5.08 -10.46 23.49
N ASN A 14 -4.25 -9.72 24.24
CA ASN A 14 -4.64 -9.12 25.53
C ASN A 14 -5.41 -7.79 25.38
N ASN A 15 -5.86 -7.43 24.18
CA ASN A 15 -6.63 -6.22 23.91
C ASN A 15 -5.99 -4.90 24.43
N LEU A 16 -4.66 -4.85 24.57
CA LEU A 16 -3.96 -3.69 25.14
C LEU A 16 -4.09 -2.42 24.26
N TRP A 17 -4.46 -2.55 22.98
CA TRP A 17 -4.78 -1.40 22.13
C TRP A 17 -6.06 -0.65 22.56
N LEU A 18 -6.91 -1.29 23.38
CA LEU A 18 -8.08 -0.66 24.01
C LEU A 18 -7.69 0.18 25.24
N THR A 19 -6.54 -0.10 25.89
CA THR A 19 -6.08 0.62 27.09
C THR A 19 -5.24 1.87 26.76
N ASN A 20 -5.55 2.56 25.65
CA ASN A 20 -4.90 3.79 25.19
C ASN A 20 -3.41 3.72 24.76
N THR A 21 -2.80 2.54 24.60
CA THR A 21 -1.45 2.47 24.00
C THR A 21 -1.51 2.65 22.49
N THR A 22 -0.73 3.58 21.92
CA THR A 22 -0.67 3.76 20.46
C THR A 22 0.33 2.81 19.80
N THR A 23 0.08 2.45 18.54
CA THR A 23 0.94 1.58 17.71
C THR A 23 2.38 2.08 17.73
N TRP A 24 2.58 3.39 17.59
CA TRP A 24 3.91 4.01 17.68
C TRP A 24 4.65 3.69 18.99
N HIS A 25 3.99 3.81 20.14
CA HIS A 25 4.62 3.50 21.44
C HIS A 25 5.01 2.02 21.55
N ILE A 26 4.16 1.13 21.03
CA ILE A 26 4.42 -0.31 21.03
C ILE A 26 5.63 -0.63 20.16
N VAL A 27 5.69 -0.08 18.95
CA VAL A 27 6.82 -0.25 18.03
C VAL A 27 8.12 0.29 18.65
N MET A 28 8.10 1.49 19.23
CA MET A 28 9.27 2.06 19.90
C MET A 28 9.76 1.19 21.05
N LYS A 29 8.86 0.70 21.90
CA LYS A 29 9.22 -0.21 23.00
C LYS A 29 9.76 -1.56 22.51
N ALA A 30 9.36 -2.00 21.31
CA ALA A 30 9.86 -3.23 20.73
C ALA A 30 11.26 -3.08 20.11
N PHE A 31 11.58 -1.91 19.54
CA PHE A 31 12.79 -1.70 18.74
C PHE A 31 13.84 -0.78 19.37
N TRP A 32 13.60 -0.19 20.54
CA TRP A 32 14.53 0.78 21.16
C TRP A 32 15.98 0.28 21.25
N LYS A 33 16.22 -1.01 21.56
CA LYS A 33 17.57 -1.59 21.61
C LYS A 33 18.30 -1.51 20.26
N GLN A 34 17.58 -1.76 19.16
CA GLN A 34 18.14 -1.69 17.81
C GLN A 34 18.39 -0.23 17.41
N SER A 35 17.50 0.69 17.79
CA SER A 35 17.69 2.12 17.58
C SER A 35 18.91 2.66 18.33
N VAL A 36 19.11 2.27 19.59
CA VAL A 36 20.29 2.64 20.40
C VAL A 36 21.58 2.12 19.76
N PHE A 37 21.58 0.89 19.25
CA PHE A 37 22.74 0.33 18.56
C PHE A 37 23.08 1.11 17.28
N VAL A 38 22.07 1.56 16.51
CA VAL A 38 22.30 2.42 15.34
C VAL A 38 22.90 3.76 15.76
N ILE A 39 22.40 4.37 16.85
CA ILE A 39 22.97 5.62 17.39
C ILE A 39 24.45 5.41 17.74
N PHE A 40 24.79 4.29 18.38
CA PHE A 40 26.18 3.96 18.70
C PHE A 40 27.09 3.84 17.47
N LEU A 41 26.59 3.30 16.35
CA LEU A 41 27.33 3.27 15.09
C LEU A 41 27.47 4.65 14.44
N LEU A 42 26.46 5.51 14.59
CA LEU A 42 26.45 6.85 14.01
C LEU A 42 27.39 7.82 14.73
N LEU A 43 27.73 7.59 16.02
CA LEU A 43 28.67 8.44 16.76
C LEU A 43 30.07 8.53 16.11
N PRO A 44 30.80 7.42 15.88
CA PRO A 44 32.10 7.46 15.22
C PRO A 44 32.01 7.92 13.76
N TYR A 45 30.89 7.63 13.07
CA TYR A 45 30.62 8.17 11.75
C TYR A 45 30.55 9.71 11.77
N ASN A 46 29.77 10.29 12.68
CA ASN A 46 29.65 11.74 12.84
C ASN A 46 30.99 12.39 13.23
N ALA A 47 31.75 11.77 14.13
CA ALA A 47 33.08 12.24 14.49
C ALA A 47 34.03 12.26 13.28
N SER A 48 34.04 11.20 12.47
CA SER A 48 34.87 11.10 11.25
C SER A 48 34.45 12.09 10.16
N ARG A 49 33.15 12.39 10.03
CA ARG A 49 32.60 13.45 9.15
C ARG A 49 33.14 14.83 9.52
N VAL A 50 33.16 15.15 10.81
CA VAL A 50 33.68 16.43 11.33
C VAL A 50 35.21 16.50 11.27
N ALA A 51 35.89 15.39 11.50
CA ALA A 51 37.35 15.32 11.46
C ALA A 51 37.92 15.52 10.04
N GLN A 52 37.20 15.10 9.00
CA GLN A 52 37.69 15.15 7.62
C GLN A 52 38.01 16.58 7.13
N PRO A 53 37.11 17.59 7.24
CA PRO A 53 37.46 18.97 6.93
C PRO A 53 38.65 19.53 7.73
N LEU A 54 38.78 19.16 9.01
CA LEU A 54 39.88 19.62 9.87
C LEU A 54 41.23 19.02 9.45
N LEU A 55 41.27 17.72 9.13
CA LEU A 55 42.47 17.08 8.59
C LEU A 55 42.87 17.69 7.25
N LEU A 56 41.89 17.98 6.40
CA LEU A 56 42.15 18.60 5.11
C LEU A 56 42.71 20.02 5.26
N ARG A 57 42.20 20.79 6.24
CA ARG A 57 42.77 22.08 6.64
C ARG A 57 44.24 21.97 7.05
N GLU A 58 44.60 21.00 7.89
CA GLU A 58 45.99 20.81 8.34
C GLU A 58 46.93 20.38 7.19
N ILE A 59 46.44 19.62 6.20
CA ILE A 59 47.21 19.30 4.99
C ILE A 59 47.48 20.55 4.16
N VAL A 60 46.49 21.42 3.96
CA VAL A 60 46.71 22.68 3.23
C VAL A 60 47.72 23.56 3.96
N LEU A 61 47.63 23.66 5.29
CA LEU A 61 48.61 24.38 6.11
C LEU A 61 50.02 23.78 6.01
N TYR A 62 50.13 22.44 6.00
CA TYR A 62 51.39 21.74 5.82
C TYR A 62 52.05 22.08 4.48
N ILE A 63 51.28 22.05 3.37
CA ILE A 63 51.77 22.39 2.03
C ILE A 63 52.23 23.85 1.96
N ILE A 64 51.47 24.77 2.56
CA ILE A 64 51.84 26.21 2.60
C ILE A 64 53.15 26.41 3.37
N ARG A 65 53.31 25.76 4.54
CA ARG A 65 54.54 25.84 5.36
C ARG A 65 55.76 25.27 4.66
N GLN A 66 55.59 24.16 3.93
CA GLN A 66 56.66 23.55 3.15
C GLN A 66 57.13 24.47 2.01
N LYS A 67 56.20 25.21 1.38
CA LYS A 67 56.53 26.16 0.31
C LYS A 67 57.20 27.44 0.83
N SER A 68 56.98 27.83 2.08
CA SER A 68 57.61 29.02 2.69
C SER A 68 59.00 28.77 3.28
N HIS A 69 59.34 27.53 3.65
CA HIS A 69 60.66 27.15 4.17
C HIS A 69 61.48 26.43 3.09
N SER A 70 62.01 27.17 2.12
CA SER A 70 62.86 26.61 1.06
C SER A 70 64.35 26.46 1.44
N GLU A 71 64.82 26.87 2.63
CA GLU A 71 66.26 26.92 2.94
C GLU A 71 66.73 26.44 4.32
N SER A 72 65.86 26.00 5.25
CA SER A 72 66.31 25.45 6.54
C SER A 72 66.00 23.96 6.66
N SER A 73 67.01 23.18 7.10
CA SER A 73 67.00 21.73 7.29
C SER A 73 65.67 21.18 7.82
N THR A 74 64.84 20.66 6.92
CA THR A 74 63.60 19.97 7.28
C THR A 74 63.96 18.73 8.09
N THR A 75 63.52 18.68 9.34
CA THR A 75 63.76 17.53 10.20
C THR A 75 62.98 16.34 9.65
N PHE A 76 63.57 15.13 9.69
CA PHE A 76 62.95 13.88 9.22
C PHE A 76 61.49 13.73 9.68
N TYR A 77 61.17 14.18 10.91
CA TYR A 77 59.84 14.18 11.51
C TYR A 77 58.77 15.01 10.78
N GLU A 78 59.13 16.10 10.09
CA GLU A 78 58.17 16.96 9.40
C GLU A 78 57.58 16.28 8.16
N ASN A 79 58.39 15.51 7.43
CA ASN A 79 57.94 14.76 6.26
C ASN A 79 56.92 13.66 6.61
N TYR A 80 57.02 13.03 7.79
CA TYR A 80 56.05 12.01 8.23
C TYR A 80 54.68 12.58 8.62
N ARG A 81 54.59 13.86 9.00
CA ARG A 81 53.31 14.50 9.37
C ARG A 81 52.33 14.51 8.20
N GLY A 82 52.80 14.80 6.99
CA GLY A 82 51.97 14.75 5.78
C GLY A 82 51.38 13.36 5.53
N TYR A 83 52.19 12.30 5.66
CA TYR A 83 51.73 10.92 5.53
C TYR A 83 50.72 10.54 6.62
N ILE A 84 50.90 11.00 7.86
CA ILE A 84 49.95 10.77 8.96
C ILE A 84 48.60 11.43 8.67
N TYR A 85 48.57 12.68 8.17
CA TYR A 85 47.33 13.34 7.81
C TYR A 85 46.62 12.66 6.63
N ALA A 86 47.38 12.23 5.62
CA ALA A 86 46.84 11.47 4.48
C ALA A 86 46.25 10.13 4.93
N LEU A 87 46.94 9.39 5.80
CA LEU A 87 46.43 8.16 6.40
C LEU A 87 45.18 8.43 7.25
N GLY A 88 45.17 9.51 8.02
CA GLY A 88 44.00 9.96 8.78
C GLY A 88 42.79 10.25 7.91
N LEU A 89 42.96 10.91 6.76
CA LEU A 89 41.89 11.16 5.79
C LEU A 89 41.35 9.87 5.17
N PHE A 90 42.25 8.94 4.83
CA PHE A 90 41.86 7.62 4.33
C PHE A 90 41.03 6.87 5.38
N LEU A 91 41.51 6.82 6.63
CA LEU A 91 40.80 6.18 7.74
C LEU A 91 39.44 6.83 8.00
N CYS A 92 39.35 8.16 8.01
CA CYS A 92 38.08 8.86 8.13
C CYS A 92 37.12 8.47 7.00
N SER A 93 37.57 8.47 5.75
CA SER A 93 36.74 8.11 4.60
C SER A 93 36.27 6.65 4.65
N ALA A 94 37.16 5.72 5.04
CA ALA A 94 36.84 4.30 5.19
C ALA A 94 35.83 4.06 6.33
N ILE A 95 36.04 4.69 7.49
CA ILE A 95 35.12 4.65 8.63
C ILE A 95 33.75 5.19 8.22
N GLN A 96 33.71 6.33 7.52
CA GLN A 96 32.47 6.89 7.02
C GLN A 96 31.72 5.93 6.10
N ALA A 97 32.40 5.35 5.11
CA ALA A 97 31.79 4.42 4.16
C ALA A 97 31.24 3.16 4.84
N ILE A 98 32.05 2.52 5.70
CA ILE A 98 31.66 1.27 6.38
C ILE A 98 30.52 1.52 7.36
N LEU A 99 30.66 2.51 8.25
CA LEU A 99 29.67 2.76 9.30
C LEU A 99 28.35 3.27 8.73
N HIS A 100 28.40 4.18 7.74
CA HIS A 100 27.18 4.66 7.08
C HIS A 100 26.42 3.51 6.43
N GLN A 101 27.11 2.63 5.70
CA GLN A 101 26.46 1.50 5.04
C GLN A 101 25.89 0.49 6.05
N GLN A 102 26.60 0.24 7.16
CA GLN A 102 26.12 -0.62 8.24
C GLN A 102 24.91 -0.01 8.97
N ALA A 103 24.93 1.30 9.23
CA ALA A 103 23.80 2.02 9.82
C ALA A 103 22.59 1.97 8.89
N TYR A 104 22.78 2.29 7.61
CA TYR A 104 21.74 2.27 6.57
C TYR A 104 21.12 0.87 6.39
N PHE A 105 21.94 -0.17 6.34
CA PHE A 105 21.46 -1.55 6.27
C PHE A 105 20.61 -1.91 7.49
N ARG A 106 21.03 -1.51 8.69
CA ARG A 106 20.33 -1.83 9.95
C ARG A 106 19.02 -1.07 10.08
N THR A 107 18.96 0.22 9.73
CA THR A 107 17.72 1.00 9.74
C THR A 107 16.72 0.51 8.71
N THR A 108 17.19 0.13 7.51
CA THR A 108 16.33 -0.46 6.47
C THR A 108 15.79 -1.82 6.90
N ARG A 109 16.65 -2.68 7.45
CA ARG A 109 16.25 -3.99 8.00
C ARG A 109 15.27 -3.86 9.16
N MET A 110 15.45 -2.87 10.04
CA MET A 110 14.52 -2.56 11.12
C MET A 110 13.16 -2.16 10.56
N GLY A 111 13.11 -1.27 9.57
CA GLY A 111 11.90 -0.85 8.89
C GLY A 111 11.11 -2.00 8.28
N MET A 112 11.77 -2.86 7.51
CA MET A 112 11.15 -4.05 6.92
C MET A 112 10.55 -5.00 7.97
N ARG A 113 11.24 -5.18 9.11
CA ARG A 113 10.75 -6.02 10.22
C ARG A 113 9.50 -5.44 10.87
N ILE A 114 9.47 -4.12 11.07
CA ILE A 114 8.29 -3.42 11.60
C ILE A 114 7.11 -3.63 10.64
N ARG A 115 7.31 -3.34 9.34
CA ARG A 115 6.27 -3.49 8.31
C ARG A 115 5.68 -4.88 8.31
N ASN A 116 6.50 -5.93 8.20
CA ASN A 116 6.01 -7.30 8.06
C ASN A 116 5.25 -7.77 9.32
N ALA A 117 5.69 -7.33 10.50
CA ALA A 117 5.01 -7.71 11.73
C ALA A 117 3.69 -6.97 11.94
N LEU A 118 3.63 -5.68 11.59
CA LEU A 118 2.38 -4.92 11.55
C LEU A 118 1.41 -5.53 10.54
N LEU A 119 1.87 -5.83 9.32
CA LEU A 119 1.06 -6.43 8.27
C LEU A 119 0.43 -7.76 8.72
N SER A 120 1.23 -8.64 9.32
CA SER A 120 0.72 -9.92 9.84
C SER A 120 -0.27 -9.71 11.00
N THR A 121 -0.02 -8.75 11.88
CA THR A 121 -0.94 -8.45 13.00
C THR A 121 -2.26 -7.87 12.50
N ILE A 122 -2.21 -6.94 11.54
CA ILE A 122 -3.38 -6.35 10.88
C ILE A 122 -4.19 -7.45 10.17
N TYR A 123 -3.52 -8.34 9.44
CA TYR A 123 -4.19 -9.43 8.72
C TYR A 123 -4.87 -10.42 9.69
N LYS A 124 -4.17 -10.83 10.76
CA LYS A 124 -4.78 -11.65 11.82
C LYS A 124 -5.97 -10.95 12.46
N ARG A 125 -5.86 -9.63 12.72
CA ARG A 125 -6.96 -8.85 13.28
C ARG A 125 -8.15 -8.82 12.33
N LEU A 126 -7.93 -8.55 11.04
CA LEU A 126 -8.97 -8.50 10.01
C LEU A 126 -9.83 -9.76 9.99
N LEU A 127 -9.21 -10.94 10.10
CA LEU A 127 -9.90 -12.24 10.11
C LEU A 127 -10.73 -12.49 11.38
N SER A 128 -10.59 -11.66 12.41
CA SER A 128 -11.31 -11.78 13.70
C SER A 128 -12.38 -10.70 13.92
N LEU A 129 -12.51 -9.73 13.01
CA LEU A 129 -13.47 -8.62 13.14
C LEU A 129 -14.84 -9.02 12.61
N ASN A 130 -15.91 -8.53 13.24
CA ASN A 130 -17.26 -8.70 12.70
C ASN A 130 -17.50 -7.75 11.52
N LEU A 131 -18.32 -8.17 10.56
CA LEU A 131 -18.61 -7.40 9.36
C LEU A 131 -19.32 -6.07 9.67
N ALA A 132 -20.20 -6.03 10.67
CA ALA A 132 -20.90 -4.81 11.08
C ALA A 132 -19.95 -3.71 11.58
N SER A 133 -18.98 -4.02 12.46
CA SER A 133 -18.03 -3.00 12.91
C SER A 133 -17.14 -2.53 11.77
N LEU A 134 -16.72 -3.46 10.90
CA LEU A 134 -15.89 -3.19 9.75
C LEU A 134 -16.59 -2.23 8.78
N GLN A 135 -17.86 -2.47 8.45
CA GLN A 135 -18.66 -1.60 7.57
C GLN A 135 -18.95 -0.22 8.19
N GLN A 136 -19.10 -0.12 9.51
CA GLN A 136 -19.40 1.14 10.19
C GLN A 136 -18.20 2.11 10.22
N SER A 137 -16.99 1.57 10.42
CA SER A 137 -15.79 2.38 10.63
C SER A 137 -14.88 2.48 9.42
N THR A 138 -14.93 1.51 8.50
CA THR A 138 -13.86 1.31 7.53
C THR A 138 -14.39 0.85 6.17
N THR A 139 -14.15 1.65 5.13
CA THR A 139 -14.48 1.22 3.77
C THR A 139 -13.50 0.15 3.27
N SER A 140 -13.94 -0.72 2.35
CA SER A 140 -13.06 -1.72 1.71
C SER A 140 -11.78 -1.07 1.14
N ALA A 141 -11.89 0.12 0.55
CA ALA A 141 -10.74 0.89 0.07
C ALA A 141 -9.79 1.35 1.19
N GLN A 142 -10.31 1.78 2.34
CA GLN A 142 -9.48 2.15 3.49
C GLN A 142 -8.75 0.92 4.06
N LEU A 143 -9.40 -0.24 4.06
CA LEU A 143 -8.83 -1.50 4.53
C LEU A 143 -7.67 -1.97 3.64
N ILE A 144 -7.87 -1.94 2.32
CA ILE A 144 -6.80 -2.22 1.35
C ILE A 144 -5.65 -1.24 1.55
N ASN A 145 -5.92 0.05 1.73
CA ASN A 145 -4.86 1.04 1.96
C ASN A 145 -4.13 0.82 3.29
N LEU A 146 -4.82 0.35 4.33
CA LEU A 146 -4.24 0.06 5.64
C LEU A 146 -3.23 -1.11 5.55
N VAL A 147 -3.61 -2.18 4.84
CA VAL A 147 -2.76 -3.36 4.59
C VAL A 147 -1.64 -3.04 3.60
N ALA A 148 -1.95 -2.38 2.48
CA ALA A 148 -1.01 -2.17 1.38
C ALA A 148 -0.01 -1.02 1.61
N ASN A 149 -0.38 0.01 2.37
CA ASN A 149 0.35 1.29 2.38
C ASN A 149 0.65 1.83 3.79
N ASP A 150 -0.27 1.70 4.75
CA ASP A 150 -0.05 2.31 6.07
C ASP A 150 1.10 1.64 6.84
N ALA A 151 1.25 0.31 6.71
CA ALA A 151 2.38 -0.41 7.30
C ALA A 151 3.74 -0.03 6.66
N SER A 152 3.78 0.30 5.37
CA SER A 152 5.03 0.69 4.68
C SER A 152 5.53 2.07 5.11
N LYS A 153 4.65 2.94 5.64
CA LYS A 153 5.06 4.25 6.21
C LYS A 153 6.03 4.13 7.38
N PHE A 154 5.97 3.05 8.14
CA PHE A 154 6.94 2.78 9.21
C PHE A 154 8.32 2.41 8.65
N GLU A 155 8.35 1.68 7.53
CA GLU A 155 9.60 1.35 6.84
C GLU A 155 10.24 2.61 6.24
N ASP A 156 9.45 3.41 5.52
CA ASP A 156 9.90 4.68 4.95
C ASP A 156 10.51 5.59 6.02
N PHE A 157 9.83 5.74 7.15
CA PHE A 157 10.32 6.57 8.25
C PHE A 157 11.59 6.02 8.91
N SER A 158 11.68 4.69 9.09
CA SER A 158 12.83 4.04 9.73
C SER A 158 14.17 4.38 9.07
N GLN A 159 14.17 4.56 7.73
CA GLN A 159 15.36 4.95 6.98
C GLN A 159 15.85 6.36 7.31
N TYR A 160 14.94 7.29 7.63
CA TYR A 160 15.26 8.71 7.85
C TYR A 160 15.22 9.15 9.32
N MET A 161 14.79 8.28 10.23
CA MET A 161 14.56 8.60 11.64
C MET A 161 15.76 9.27 12.34
N HIS A 162 16.99 8.85 12.02
CA HIS A 162 18.20 9.38 12.66
C HIS A 162 18.50 10.84 12.28
N TYR A 163 18.10 11.28 11.09
CA TYR A 163 18.32 12.66 10.64
C TYR A 163 17.55 13.71 11.46
N LEU A 164 16.50 13.32 12.20
CA LEU A 164 15.76 14.22 13.07
C LEU A 164 16.64 14.85 14.17
N TRP A 165 17.61 14.10 14.68
CA TRP A 165 18.55 14.59 15.71
C TRP A 165 19.97 14.78 15.15
N GLU A 166 20.39 13.98 14.17
CA GLU A 166 21.72 14.07 13.57
C GLU A 166 21.93 15.40 12.83
N ALA A 167 20.95 15.83 12.02
CA ALA A 167 21.13 17.03 11.19
C ALA A 167 21.23 18.33 12.02
N PRO A 168 20.38 18.57 13.05
CA PRO A 168 20.56 19.72 13.95
C PRO A 168 21.89 19.68 14.70
N LEU A 169 22.30 18.50 15.19
CA LEU A 169 23.58 18.33 15.90
C LEU A 169 24.77 18.67 15.01
N GLN A 170 24.81 18.14 13.78
CA GLN A 170 25.85 18.43 12.80
C GLN A 170 25.86 19.92 12.42
N ALA A 171 24.69 20.54 12.26
CA ALA A 171 24.59 21.97 11.96
C ALA A 171 25.16 22.85 13.08
N ILE A 172 24.93 22.50 14.35
CA ILE A 172 25.48 23.23 15.50
C ILE A 172 27.01 23.07 15.56
N ILE A 173 27.52 21.84 15.42
CA ILE A 173 28.97 21.57 15.45
C ILE A 173 29.69 22.31 14.31
N ALA A 174 29.16 22.24 13.09
CA ALA A 174 29.72 22.96 11.95
C ALA A 174 29.67 24.49 12.15
N PHE A 175 28.61 25.02 12.78
CA PHE A 175 28.49 26.44 13.07
C PHE A 175 29.62 26.90 13.99
N CYS A 176 29.85 26.16 15.09
CA CYS A 176 30.92 26.47 16.04
C CYS A 176 32.31 26.43 15.38
N LEU A 177 32.56 25.44 14.52
CA LEU A 177 33.86 25.29 13.86
C LEU A 177 34.11 26.35 12.77
N ILE A 178 33.07 26.73 12.00
CA ILE A 178 33.17 27.81 11.02
C ILE A 178 33.32 29.17 11.73
N TRP A 179 32.59 29.37 12.84
CA TRP A 179 32.77 30.55 13.68
C TRP A 179 34.22 30.64 14.17
N GLN A 180 34.80 29.54 14.67
CA GLN A 180 36.18 29.55 15.12
C GLN A 180 37.19 29.88 14.00
N SER A 181 36.93 29.52 12.74
CA SER A 181 37.86 29.77 11.63
C SER A 181 37.73 31.16 11.01
N ILE A 182 36.51 31.64 10.76
CA ILE A 182 36.24 32.86 9.98
C ILE A 182 35.63 33.99 10.82
N GLY A 183 35.12 33.68 12.02
CA GLY A 183 34.42 34.64 12.89
C GLY A 183 32.90 34.56 12.79
N ILE A 184 32.20 35.22 13.74
CA ILE A 184 30.75 35.06 13.92
C ILE A 184 29.92 35.66 12.78
N VAL A 185 30.23 36.90 12.38
CA VAL A 185 29.41 37.66 11.42
C VAL A 185 29.37 36.99 10.01
N PRO A 186 30.50 36.60 9.41
CA PRO A 186 30.52 35.87 8.13
C PRO A 186 29.77 34.53 8.20
N THR A 187 29.92 33.82 9.33
CA THR A 187 29.21 32.55 9.59
C THR A 187 27.70 32.76 9.64
N LEU A 188 27.23 33.84 10.26
CA LEU A 188 25.81 34.21 10.31
C LEU A 188 25.25 34.53 8.93
N PHE A 189 26.00 35.19 8.04
CA PHE A 189 25.54 35.41 6.66
C PHE A 189 25.35 34.10 5.89
N GLY A 190 26.32 33.18 5.97
CA GLY A 190 26.23 31.86 5.35
C GLY A 190 25.07 31.02 5.89
N TYR A 191 24.94 30.93 7.21
CA TYR A 191 23.83 30.24 7.86
C TYR A 191 22.49 30.92 7.61
N GLY A 192 22.46 32.25 7.47
CA GLY A 192 21.26 33.01 7.13
C GLY A 192 20.69 32.58 5.77
N ILE A 193 21.54 32.46 4.74
CA ILE A 193 21.14 31.92 3.43
C ILE A 193 20.74 30.45 3.53
N LEU A 194 21.48 29.63 4.27
CA LEU A 194 21.13 28.21 4.46
C LEU A 194 19.74 28.06 5.09
N VAL A 195 19.45 28.81 6.16
CA VAL A 195 18.15 28.82 6.84
C VAL A 195 17.06 29.41 5.95
N LEU A 196 17.35 30.38 5.07
CA LEU A 196 16.39 30.94 4.10
C LEU A 196 16.04 29.94 2.99
N LEU A 197 17.02 29.14 2.53
CA LEU A 197 16.81 28.17 1.45
C LEU A 197 15.91 27.00 1.89
N VAL A 198 15.96 26.60 3.15
CA VAL A 198 15.12 25.52 3.70
C VAL A 198 13.60 25.78 3.53
N PRO A 199 13.00 26.88 4.04
CA PRO A 199 11.58 27.15 3.89
C PRO A 199 11.20 27.41 2.43
N LEU A 200 12.09 28.00 1.62
CA LEU A 200 11.87 28.19 0.19
C LEU A 200 11.73 26.84 -0.55
N GLN A 201 12.67 25.91 -0.31
CA GLN A 201 12.62 24.57 -0.89
C GLN A 201 11.41 23.77 -0.37
N LEU A 202 11.07 23.90 0.92
CA LEU A 202 9.87 23.31 1.51
C LEU A 202 8.58 23.86 0.88
N ALA A 203 8.50 25.17 0.60
CA ALA A 203 7.34 25.77 -0.05
C ALA A 203 7.14 25.21 -1.45
N PHE A 204 8.19 25.16 -2.28
CA PHE A 204 8.12 24.51 -3.59
C PHE A 204 7.79 23.02 -3.50
N GLY A 205 8.31 22.32 -2.48
CA GLY A 205 7.98 20.92 -2.20
C GLY A 205 6.50 20.70 -1.86
N ARG A 206 5.91 21.59 -1.05
CA ARG A 206 4.48 21.55 -0.69
C ARG A 206 3.59 21.78 -1.91
N ILE A 207 3.90 22.78 -2.74
CA ILE A 207 3.15 23.05 -3.97
C ILE A 207 3.32 21.88 -4.95
N PHE A 208 4.52 21.32 -5.09
CA PHE A 208 4.77 20.11 -5.87
C PHE A 208 3.87 18.95 -5.42
N ARG A 209 3.75 18.72 -4.10
CA ARG A 209 2.90 17.67 -3.53
C ARG A 209 1.42 17.87 -3.86
N GLN A 210 0.92 19.11 -3.87
CA GLN A 210 -0.46 19.41 -4.28
C GLN A 210 -0.72 19.03 -5.75
N TYR A 211 0.17 19.45 -6.66
CA TYR A 211 0.05 19.05 -8.07
C TYR A 211 0.25 17.55 -8.27
N ARG A 212 1.14 16.91 -7.52
CA ARG A 212 1.33 15.46 -7.57
C ARG A 212 0.06 14.71 -7.14
N LYS A 213 -0.63 15.20 -6.10
CA LYS A 213 -1.94 14.66 -5.69
C LYS A 213 -2.97 14.80 -6.81
N LYS A 214 -3.03 15.97 -7.46
CA LYS A 214 -3.89 16.19 -8.63
C LYS A 214 -3.54 15.24 -9.79
N THR A 215 -2.26 15.06 -10.09
CA THR A 215 -1.79 14.08 -11.09
C THR A 215 -2.28 12.67 -10.77
N MET A 216 -2.16 12.22 -9.52
CA MET A 216 -2.66 10.90 -9.12
C MET A 216 -4.17 10.77 -9.34
N THR A 217 -4.97 11.78 -8.95
CA THR A 217 -6.42 11.74 -9.18
C THR A 217 -6.82 11.71 -10.66
N CYS A 218 -6.06 12.39 -11.54
CA CYS A 218 -6.29 12.34 -12.97
C CYS A 218 -5.87 11.00 -13.56
N ALA A 219 -4.74 10.44 -13.10
CA ALA A 219 -4.26 9.12 -13.49
C ALA A 219 -5.25 8.03 -13.09
N ASP A 220 -5.81 8.09 -11.88
CA ASP A 220 -6.83 7.14 -11.41
C ASP A 220 -8.07 7.14 -12.31
N LYS A 221 -8.58 8.32 -12.68
CA LYS A 221 -9.70 8.45 -13.65
C LYS A 221 -9.37 7.83 -15.00
N ARG A 222 -8.14 8.02 -15.50
CA ARG A 222 -7.69 7.43 -16.78
C ARG A 222 -7.60 5.90 -16.67
N VAL A 223 -6.97 5.39 -15.61
CA VAL A 223 -6.84 3.94 -15.36
C VAL A 223 -8.22 3.31 -15.18
N GLN A 224 -9.15 3.97 -14.50
CA GLN A 224 -10.53 3.54 -14.39
C GLN A 224 -11.22 3.44 -15.75
N ALA A 225 -11.10 4.47 -16.61
CA ALA A 225 -11.67 4.43 -17.95
C ALA A 225 -11.08 3.30 -18.82
N ILE A 226 -9.78 2.99 -18.65
CA ILE A 226 -9.13 1.86 -19.32
C ILE A 226 -9.67 0.53 -18.76
N ASN A 227 -9.83 0.41 -17.44
CA ASN A 227 -10.41 -0.79 -16.83
C ASN A 227 -11.88 -1.02 -17.26
N GLU A 228 -12.68 0.05 -17.41
CA GLU A 228 -14.03 -0.02 -17.99
C GLU A 228 -13.99 -0.58 -19.41
N LEU A 229 -13.04 -0.12 -20.25
CA LEU A 229 -12.87 -0.61 -21.61
C LEU A 229 -12.41 -2.08 -21.64
N VAL A 230 -11.48 -2.49 -20.78
CA VAL A 230 -10.98 -3.89 -20.74
C VAL A 230 -12.08 -4.83 -20.27
N ASN A 231 -12.77 -4.49 -19.18
CA ASN A 231 -13.87 -5.31 -18.64
C ASN A 231 -15.10 -5.34 -19.57
N GLY A 232 -15.33 -4.25 -20.30
CA GLY A 232 -16.43 -4.11 -21.27
C GLY A 232 -16.03 -4.37 -22.72
N CYS A 233 -14.87 -4.97 -23.00
CA CYS A 233 -14.29 -5.01 -24.35
C CYS A 233 -15.26 -5.60 -25.38
N GLN A 234 -15.94 -6.70 -25.03
CA GLN A 234 -16.93 -7.33 -25.90
C GLN A 234 -18.10 -6.40 -26.23
N ILE A 235 -18.62 -5.68 -25.23
CA ILE A 235 -19.71 -4.71 -25.40
C ILE A 235 -19.24 -3.54 -26.29
N VAL A 236 -18.05 -3.01 -26.02
CA VAL A 236 -17.45 -1.92 -26.81
C VAL A 236 -17.30 -2.32 -28.28
N LYS A 237 -16.89 -3.56 -28.55
CA LYS A 237 -16.76 -4.13 -29.90
C LYS A 237 -18.11 -4.33 -30.57
N MET A 238 -19.12 -4.82 -29.84
CA MET A 238 -20.47 -4.99 -30.37
C MET A 238 -21.12 -3.65 -30.78
N TYR A 239 -20.83 -2.57 -30.05
CA TYR A 239 -21.37 -1.23 -30.33
C TYR A 239 -20.47 -0.35 -31.22
N ASN A 240 -19.30 -0.82 -31.66
CA ASN A 240 -18.28 -0.02 -32.38
C ASN A 240 -17.90 1.29 -31.67
N TRP A 241 -17.75 1.24 -30.34
CA TRP A 241 -17.45 2.40 -29.50
C TRP A 241 -15.94 2.67 -29.29
N GLU A 242 -15.05 2.07 -30.09
CA GLU A 242 -13.61 2.23 -29.88
C GLU A 242 -13.16 3.69 -30.03
N LYS A 243 -13.61 4.38 -31.09
CA LYS A 243 -13.21 5.77 -31.37
C LYS A 243 -13.71 6.77 -30.31
N PRO A 244 -14.98 6.74 -29.87
CA PRO A 244 -15.44 7.57 -28.75
C PRO A 244 -14.67 7.32 -27.45
N ILE A 245 -14.35 6.06 -27.13
CA ILE A 245 -13.62 5.75 -25.89
C ILE A 245 -12.15 6.17 -25.99
N GLU A 246 -11.52 6.01 -27.16
CA GLU A 246 -10.18 6.54 -27.45
C GLU A 246 -10.11 8.04 -27.16
N GLN A 247 -11.08 8.82 -27.65
CA GLN A 247 -11.18 10.26 -27.40
C GLN A 247 -11.40 10.58 -25.91
N ARG A 248 -12.24 9.80 -25.21
CA ARG A 248 -12.43 9.94 -23.75
C ARG A 248 -11.11 9.74 -22.99
N VAL A 249 -10.34 8.70 -23.32
CA VAL A 249 -9.04 8.42 -22.70
C VAL A 249 -8.03 9.51 -23.03
N HIS A 250 -8.01 10.00 -24.28
CA HIS A 250 -7.12 11.08 -24.70
C HIS A 250 -7.39 12.40 -23.93
N ASN A 251 -8.66 12.78 -23.76
CA ASN A 251 -9.04 13.97 -22.99
C ASN A 251 -8.60 13.88 -21.51
N LEU A 252 -8.79 12.70 -20.89
CA LEU A 252 -8.31 12.45 -19.53
C LEU A 252 -6.78 12.56 -19.44
N ARG A 253 -6.06 12.06 -20.45
CA ARG A 253 -4.61 12.15 -20.53
C ARG A 253 -4.12 13.59 -20.66
N GLN A 254 -4.77 14.45 -21.44
CA GLN A 254 -4.37 15.86 -21.56
C GLN A 254 -4.43 16.59 -20.20
N HIS A 255 -5.49 16.36 -19.41
CA HIS A 255 -5.61 16.92 -18.07
C HIS A 255 -4.54 16.38 -17.09
N GLU A 256 -4.24 15.08 -17.18
CA GLU A 256 -3.15 14.45 -16.43
C GLU A 256 -1.80 15.09 -16.80
N PHE A 257 -1.50 15.18 -18.10
CA PHE A 257 -0.27 15.74 -18.64
C PHE A 257 -0.04 17.19 -18.19
N ALA A 258 -1.06 18.05 -18.27
CA ALA A 258 -0.97 19.43 -17.81
C ALA A 258 -0.63 19.53 -16.31
N SER A 259 -1.09 18.57 -15.50
CA SER A 259 -0.76 18.50 -14.07
C SER A 259 0.67 17.98 -13.83
N ILE A 260 1.10 16.97 -14.59
CA ILE A 260 2.48 16.45 -14.54
C ILE A 260 3.48 17.54 -14.95
N LEU A 261 3.18 18.34 -15.98
CA LEU A 261 4.05 19.42 -16.44
C LEU A 261 4.25 20.47 -15.33
N ARG A 262 3.18 20.91 -14.67
CA ARG A 262 3.26 21.86 -13.55
C ARG A 262 4.07 21.31 -12.38
N ALA A 263 3.86 20.04 -12.02
CA ALA A 263 4.64 19.38 -10.97
C ALA A 263 6.13 19.27 -11.34
N SER A 264 6.43 18.87 -12.58
CA SER A 264 7.82 18.71 -13.05
C SER A 264 8.57 20.04 -13.09
N ARG A 265 7.90 21.14 -13.47
CA ARG A 265 8.48 22.49 -13.39
C ARG A 265 8.86 22.89 -11.97
N LEU A 266 8.03 22.59 -10.97
CA LEU A 266 8.34 22.87 -9.56
C LEU A 266 9.51 22.03 -9.04
N ARG A 267 9.57 20.75 -9.45
CA ARG A 267 10.70 19.86 -9.15
C ARG A 267 11.99 20.38 -9.78
N ALA A 268 11.93 20.88 -11.01
CA ALA A 268 13.07 21.48 -11.70
C ALA A 268 13.61 22.71 -10.93
N VAL A 269 12.72 23.60 -10.46
CA VAL A 269 13.12 24.74 -9.62
C VAL A 269 13.80 24.28 -8.34
N ASN A 270 13.23 23.30 -7.63
CA ASN A 270 13.82 22.77 -6.39
C ASN A 270 15.21 22.16 -6.63
N MET A 271 15.39 21.41 -7.72
CA MET A 271 16.67 20.83 -8.11
C MET A 271 17.71 21.90 -8.49
N GLY A 272 17.32 22.94 -9.22
CA GLY A 272 18.19 24.07 -9.54
C GLY A 272 18.63 24.88 -8.32
N LEU A 273 17.70 25.14 -7.39
CA LEU A 273 18.00 25.77 -6.10
C LEU A 273 18.94 24.92 -5.25
N TYR A 274 18.76 23.60 -5.24
CA TYR A 274 19.66 22.68 -4.54
C TYR A 274 21.08 22.71 -5.13
N PHE A 275 21.22 22.63 -6.46
CA PHE A 275 22.54 22.72 -7.11
C PHE A 275 23.26 24.03 -6.78
N SER A 276 22.51 25.14 -6.76
CA SER A 276 23.06 26.49 -6.55
C SER A 276 23.24 26.89 -5.08
N SER A 277 22.77 26.07 -4.15
CA SER A 277 22.79 26.41 -2.71
C SER A 277 24.19 26.63 -2.15
N LEU A 278 25.18 25.79 -2.50
CA LEU A 278 26.55 25.93 -1.99
C LEU A 278 27.24 27.20 -2.51
N PRO A 279 27.19 27.53 -3.81
CA PRO A 279 27.66 28.83 -4.32
C PRO A 279 26.98 30.05 -3.65
N LEU A 280 25.67 30.00 -3.40
CA LEU A 280 24.96 31.08 -2.73
C LEU A 280 25.39 31.26 -1.27
N ILE A 281 25.58 30.15 -0.53
CA ILE A 281 26.10 30.18 0.84
C ILE A 281 27.55 30.72 0.85
N SER A 282 28.36 30.30 -0.12
CA SER A 282 29.73 30.79 -0.30
C SER A 282 29.77 32.30 -0.56
N LEU A 283 28.91 32.79 -1.46
CA LEU A 283 28.77 34.22 -1.77
C LEU A 283 28.43 35.03 -0.52
N ALA A 284 27.46 34.59 0.27
CA ALA A 284 27.05 35.29 1.48
C ALA A 284 28.15 35.28 2.55
N THR A 285 28.83 34.14 2.74
CA THR A 285 29.89 33.99 3.75
C THR A 285 31.11 34.85 3.41
N PHE A 286 31.67 34.69 2.21
CA PHE A 286 32.90 35.40 1.82
C PHE A 286 32.64 36.85 1.41
N GLY A 287 31.45 37.14 0.87
CA GLY A 287 31.01 38.53 0.67
C GLY A 287 30.87 39.28 2.00
N GLY A 288 30.30 38.64 3.02
CA GLY A 288 30.26 39.18 4.38
C GLY A 288 31.65 39.35 5.00
N TYR A 289 32.55 38.38 4.77
CA TYR A 289 33.96 38.46 5.21
C TYR A 289 34.71 39.64 4.57
N TRP A 290 34.51 39.84 3.26
CA TRP A 290 35.08 40.96 2.52
C TRP A 290 34.52 42.31 2.97
N LEU A 291 33.21 42.40 3.26
CA LEU A 291 32.56 43.61 3.77
C LEU A 291 33.16 44.09 5.10
N MET A 292 33.71 43.17 5.89
CA MET A 292 34.39 43.45 7.16
C MET A 292 35.86 43.84 7.00
N ASN A 293 36.35 44.01 5.76
CA ASN A 293 37.75 44.32 5.44
C ASN A 293 38.77 43.30 5.97
N HIS A 294 38.36 42.03 6.14
CA HIS A 294 39.26 40.94 6.50
C HIS A 294 39.87 40.28 5.26
N ASN A 295 41.13 39.83 5.35
CA ASN A 295 41.85 39.24 4.22
C ASN A 295 41.50 37.75 4.05
N LEU A 296 41.06 37.38 2.86
CA LEU A 296 40.60 36.03 2.54
C LEU A 296 41.79 35.07 2.49
N LYS A 297 41.87 34.15 3.47
CA LYS A 297 42.87 33.09 3.45
C LYS A 297 42.35 31.85 2.72
N PRO A 298 43.14 31.25 1.81
CA PRO A 298 42.73 30.03 1.10
C PRO A 298 42.32 28.88 2.02
N VAL A 299 43.02 28.73 3.15
CA VAL A 299 42.78 27.69 4.17
C VAL A 299 41.39 27.83 4.81
N ASP A 300 40.99 29.06 5.12
CA ASP A 300 39.72 29.33 5.79
C ASP A 300 38.55 29.17 4.83
N ILE A 301 38.72 29.62 3.58
CA ILE A 301 37.75 29.38 2.49
C ILE A 301 37.47 27.88 2.32
N PHE A 302 38.54 27.11 2.18
CA PHE A 302 38.45 25.68 1.94
C PHE A 302 37.77 24.94 3.11
N THR A 303 38.12 25.32 4.34
CA THR A 303 37.55 24.76 5.57
C THR A 303 36.05 25.04 5.66
N ALA A 304 35.62 26.28 5.43
CA ALA A 304 34.21 26.64 5.48
C ALA A 304 33.39 26.00 4.36
N LEU A 305 33.89 25.97 3.12
CA LEU A 305 33.23 25.27 2.02
C LEU A 305 33.04 23.78 2.29
N SER A 306 34.04 23.13 2.90
CA SER A 306 33.96 21.72 3.29
C SER A 306 32.87 21.48 4.34
N PHE A 307 32.78 22.33 5.38
CA PHE A 307 31.74 22.22 6.39
C PHE A 307 30.34 22.55 5.85
N PHE A 308 30.20 23.59 5.02
CA PHE A 308 28.93 23.89 4.34
C PHE A 308 28.49 22.75 3.43
N GLY A 309 29.41 22.17 2.65
CA GLY A 309 29.14 20.99 1.82
C GLY A 309 28.67 19.79 2.64
N MET A 310 29.29 19.56 3.80
CA MET A 310 28.93 18.49 4.73
C MET A 310 27.51 18.64 5.29
N ILE A 311 27.13 19.83 5.78
CA ILE A 311 25.81 20.05 6.43
C ILE A 311 24.66 20.25 5.45
N ARG A 312 24.97 20.67 4.21
CA ARG A 312 23.97 20.99 3.19
C ARG A 312 22.99 19.85 2.97
N GLY A 313 23.48 18.65 2.63
CA GLY A 313 22.62 17.49 2.36
C GLY A 313 21.70 17.11 3.53
N PRO A 314 22.25 16.87 4.73
CA PRO A 314 21.46 16.57 5.93
C PRO A 314 20.40 17.63 6.25
N VAL A 315 20.74 18.92 6.19
CA VAL A 315 19.82 19.99 6.62
C VAL A 315 18.80 20.35 5.54
N THR A 316 19.20 20.47 4.27
CA THR A 316 18.29 20.94 3.22
C THR A 316 17.42 19.83 2.62
N SER A 317 17.84 18.57 2.72
CA SER A 317 17.16 17.46 2.04
C SER A 317 16.67 16.37 3.00
N TYR A 318 17.54 15.85 3.86
CA TYR A 318 17.20 14.69 4.69
C TYR A 318 16.33 15.03 5.88
N LEU A 319 16.61 16.13 6.59
CA LEU A 319 15.79 16.57 7.74
C LEU A 319 14.35 16.92 7.32
N PRO A 320 14.09 17.72 6.27
CA PRO A 320 12.76 17.91 5.71
C PRO A 320 12.03 16.60 5.39
N THR A 321 12.73 15.66 4.74
CA THR A 321 12.16 14.35 4.38
C THR A 321 11.83 13.54 5.63
N ALA A 322 12.70 13.56 6.65
CA ALA A 322 12.47 12.87 7.92
C ALA A 322 11.24 13.41 8.65
N ILE A 323 11.07 14.74 8.70
CA ILE A 323 9.89 15.40 9.29
C ILE A 323 8.62 15.02 8.52
N GLU A 324 8.67 15.03 7.19
CA GLU A 324 7.54 14.62 6.35
C GLU A 324 7.15 13.15 6.59
N ARG A 325 8.11 12.23 6.56
CA ARG A 325 7.86 10.80 6.78
C ARG A 325 7.39 10.50 8.19
N PHE A 326 7.89 11.23 9.19
CA PHE A 326 7.39 11.14 10.55
C PHE A 326 5.90 11.51 10.64
N GLY A 327 5.49 12.61 10.00
CA GLY A 327 4.09 13.02 9.94
C GLY A 327 3.18 12.01 9.24
N GLU A 328 3.64 11.44 8.11
CA GLU A 328 2.90 10.38 7.39
C GLU A 328 2.74 9.11 8.25
N MET A 329 3.82 8.69 8.90
CA MET A 329 3.82 7.52 9.79
C MET A 329 2.90 7.74 11.01
N LEU A 330 2.89 8.93 11.62
CA LEU A 330 1.97 9.23 12.72
C LEU A 330 0.50 9.18 12.29
N ALA A 331 0.18 9.69 11.09
CA ALA A 331 -1.16 9.61 10.54
C ALA A 331 -1.57 8.15 10.23
N ALA A 332 -0.64 7.34 9.71
CA ALA A 332 -0.85 5.90 9.50
C ALA A 332 -1.03 5.15 10.82
N SER A 333 -0.21 5.44 11.84
CA SER A 333 -0.33 4.89 13.19
C SER A 333 -1.72 5.13 13.75
N LYS A 334 -2.27 6.35 13.64
CA LYS A 334 -3.63 6.65 14.11
C LYS A 334 -4.71 5.84 13.39
N ARG A 335 -4.58 5.63 12.08
CA ARG A 335 -5.54 4.80 11.32
C ARG A 335 -5.47 3.33 11.73
N ILE A 336 -4.26 2.82 11.90
CA ILE A 336 -4.02 1.46 12.41
C ILE A 336 -4.61 1.33 13.82
N ASP A 337 -4.36 2.28 14.71
CA ASP A 337 -4.92 2.33 16.07
C ASP A 337 -6.46 2.26 16.06
N THR A 338 -7.11 3.07 15.22
CA THR A 338 -8.58 3.03 15.07
C THR A 338 -9.06 1.67 14.57
N PHE A 339 -8.40 1.08 13.57
CA PHE A 339 -8.78 -0.20 12.98
C PHE A 339 -8.69 -1.38 13.96
N MET A 340 -7.68 -1.40 14.81
CA MET A 340 -7.51 -2.52 15.74
C MET A 340 -8.26 -2.38 17.05
N ARG A 341 -8.89 -1.21 17.28
CA ARG A 341 -9.91 -1.02 18.31
C ARG A 341 -11.29 -1.51 17.89
N LEU A 342 -11.47 -1.94 16.64
CA LEU A 342 -12.73 -2.49 16.16
C LEU A 342 -13.09 -3.78 16.89
N THR A 343 -14.39 -3.98 17.04
CA THR A 343 -14.99 -5.09 17.77
C THR A 343 -14.70 -6.41 17.05
N LYS A 344 -14.20 -7.40 17.80
CA LYS A 344 -14.05 -8.76 17.29
C LYS A 344 -15.43 -9.40 17.14
N ILE A 345 -15.54 -10.41 16.28
CA ILE A 345 -16.63 -11.38 16.38
C ILE A 345 -16.59 -11.87 17.83
N GLN A 346 -17.70 -11.74 18.56
CA GLN A 346 -17.77 -12.33 19.89
C GLN A 346 -17.49 -13.82 19.68
N GLU A 347 -16.38 -14.32 20.22
CA GLU A 347 -16.26 -15.73 20.52
C GLU A 347 -17.44 -15.97 21.46
N GLN A 348 -18.55 -16.46 20.90
CA GLN A 348 -19.69 -16.87 21.68
C GLN A 348 -19.10 -17.88 22.64
N THR A 349 -18.97 -17.46 23.90
CA THR A 349 -18.56 -18.34 24.98
C THR A 349 -19.44 -19.54 24.82
N ILE A 350 -18.83 -20.66 24.37
CA ILE A 350 -19.40 -21.99 24.46
C ILE A 350 -19.66 -22.12 25.95
N SER A 351 -20.85 -21.70 26.37
CA SER A 351 -21.29 -21.84 27.72
C SER A 351 -21.56 -23.32 27.79
N ASP A 352 -20.67 -24.04 28.48
CA ASP A 352 -20.69 -25.50 28.61
C ASP A 352 -22.05 -26.05 29.08
N THR A 353 -22.92 -25.17 29.61
CA THR A 353 -24.32 -25.44 29.86
C THR A 353 -25.17 -25.24 28.60
N ARG A 354 -25.28 -26.29 27.76
CA ARG A 354 -26.40 -26.41 26.81
C ARG A 354 -27.71 -26.20 27.57
N LEU A 355 -28.52 -25.22 27.18
CA LEU A 355 -29.91 -25.09 27.64
C LEU A 355 -30.76 -26.18 26.95
N GLY A 356 -30.64 -27.42 27.39
CA GLY A 356 -31.41 -28.55 26.85
C GLY A 356 -31.11 -28.85 25.37
N THR A 357 -32.17 -29.03 24.57
CA THR A 357 -32.13 -29.31 23.11
C THR A 357 -32.04 -28.07 22.24
N THR A 358 -32.13 -26.86 22.82
CA THR A 358 -32.16 -25.60 22.07
C THR A 358 -30.77 -25.19 21.61
N VAL A 359 -30.63 -24.97 20.31
CA VAL A 359 -29.36 -24.68 19.62
C VAL A 359 -29.23 -23.18 19.29
N ILE A 360 -30.33 -22.53 18.92
CA ILE A 360 -30.42 -21.06 18.72
C ILE A 360 -31.53 -20.53 19.62
N SER A 361 -31.22 -19.56 20.49
CA SER A 361 -32.20 -18.85 21.31
C SER A 361 -31.99 -17.34 21.21
N MET A 362 -33.04 -16.64 20.80
CA MET A 362 -33.09 -15.17 20.74
C MET A 362 -34.29 -14.68 21.54
N ASN A 363 -34.03 -13.82 22.51
CA ASN A 363 -35.03 -13.24 23.41
C ASN A 363 -35.03 -11.72 23.28
N ASN A 364 -36.02 -11.20 22.55
CA ASN A 364 -36.16 -9.78 22.21
C ASN A 364 -34.88 -9.17 21.61
N ALA A 365 -34.15 -9.98 20.84
CA ALA A 365 -32.85 -9.58 20.30
C ALA A 365 -33.03 -8.58 19.14
N SER A 366 -32.30 -7.46 19.20
CA SER A 366 -32.29 -6.45 18.16
C SER A 366 -30.88 -6.29 17.60
N PHE A 367 -30.75 -6.33 16.27
CA PHE A 367 -29.46 -6.33 15.58
C PHE A 367 -29.33 -5.21 14.55
N SER A 368 -28.09 -4.79 14.31
CA SER A 368 -27.77 -3.86 13.23
C SER A 368 -26.48 -4.20 12.50
N TRP A 369 -26.50 -3.96 11.19
CA TRP A 369 -25.30 -3.86 10.35
C TRP A 369 -24.58 -2.52 10.54
N THR A 370 -25.32 -1.45 10.78
CA THR A 370 -24.80 -0.08 10.92
C THR A 370 -25.31 0.59 12.21
N LYS A 371 -25.75 1.86 12.15
CA LYS A 371 -26.36 2.54 13.29
C LYS A 371 -27.86 2.29 13.39
N THR A 372 -28.50 1.87 12.30
CA THR A 372 -29.95 1.68 12.22
C THR A 372 -30.30 0.22 12.49
N THR A 373 -31.16 -0.04 13.46
CA THR A 373 -31.67 -1.38 13.74
C THR A 373 -32.29 -2.00 12.48
N CYS A 374 -31.76 -3.14 12.04
CA CYS A 374 -32.24 -3.87 10.87
C CYS A 374 -33.18 -5.02 11.26
N LEU A 375 -32.94 -5.62 12.43
CA LEU A 375 -33.78 -6.66 13.01
C LEU A 375 -34.19 -6.19 14.40
N ALA A 376 -35.47 -6.22 14.72
CA ALA A 376 -36.00 -5.69 15.97
C ALA A 376 -36.81 -6.73 16.72
N ASN A 377 -36.57 -6.84 18.04
CA ASN A 377 -37.36 -7.65 18.97
C ASN A 377 -37.56 -9.11 18.51
N LEU A 378 -36.51 -9.75 17.99
CA LEU A 378 -36.58 -11.14 17.56
C LEU A 378 -36.79 -12.07 18.75
N LYS A 379 -37.82 -12.92 18.65
CA LYS A 379 -38.12 -13.97 19.62
C LYS A 379 -38.25 -15.32 18.92
N MET A 380 -37.25 -16.17 19.05
CA MET A 380 -37.23 -17.50 18.43
C MET A 380 -36.34 -18.47 19.21
N ASN A 381 -36.77 -19.73 19.24
CA ASN A 381 -36.00 -20.85 19.78
C ASN A 381 -36.00 -21.97 18.73
N ILE A 382 -34.82 -22.46 18.36
CA ILE A 382 -34.64 -23.56 17.40
C ILE A 382 -33.99 -24.74 18.13
N GLU A 383 -34.59 -25.92 18.02
CA GLU A 383 -34.07 -27.16 18.58
C GLU A 383 -33.10 -27.89 17.64
N SER A 384 -32.26 -28.74 18.23
CA SER A 384 -31.32 -29.59 17.48
C SER A 384 -32.04 -30.53 16.52
N GLY A 385 -31.52 -30.66 15.29
CA GLY A 385 -32.01 -31.62 14.29
C GLY A 385 -33.20 -31.13 13.44
N THR A 386 -33.76 -29.96 13.73
CA THR A 386 -34.94 -29.43 13.02
C THR A 386 -34.59 -28.76 11.69
N LEU A 387 -35.50 -28.85 10.72
CA LEU A 387 -35.47 -28.10 9.46
C LEU A 387 -36.40 -26.89 9.57
N VAL A 388 -35.81 -25.70 9.63
CA VAL A 388 -36.52 -24.42 9.77
C VAL A 388 -36.53 -23.68 8.43
N GLY A 389 -37.73 -23.36 7.94
CA GLY A 389 -37.92 -22.53 6.75
C GLY A 389 -38.03 -21.05 7.10
N ILE A 390 -37.32 -20.18 6.39
CA ILE A 390 -37.39 -18.72 6.57
C ILE A 390 -37.92 -18.07 5.28
N VAL A 391 -39.08 -17.44 5.38
CA VAL A 391 -39.79 -16.82 4.26
C VAL A 391 -40.12 -15.36 4.56
N GLY A 392 -40.32 -14.58 3.50
CA GLY A 392 -40.66 -13.16 3.60
C GLY A 392 -40.35 -12.40 2.32
N PRO A 393 -40.88 -11.18 2.16
CA PRO A 393 -40.62 -10.36 0.98
C PRO A 393 -39.13 -10.05 0.80
N VAL A 394 -38.76 -9.61 -0.41
CA VAL A 394 -37.41 -9.12 -0.69
C VAL A 394 -37.13 -7.92 0.21
N GLY A 395 -35.96 -7.90 0.86
CA GLY A 395 -35.60 -6.84 1.81
C GLY A 395 -36.16 -7.00 3.24
N ALA A 396 -36.90 -8.07 3.54
CA ALA A 396 -37.44 -8.30 4.90
C ALA A 396 -36.39 -8.54 6.00
N GLY A 397 -35.12 -8.78 5.63
CA GLY A 397 -34.03 -9.05 6.58
C GLY A 397 -33.62 -10.53 6.70
N LYS A 398 -33.98 -11.40 5.75
CA LYS A 398 -33.71 -12.86 5.82
C LYS A 398 -32.21 -13.18 5.92
N SER A 399 -31.40 -12.66 5.00
CA SER A 399 -29.93 -12.80 5.04
C SER A 399 -29.34 -12.08 6.27
N SER A 400 -29.97 -10.98 6.73
CA SER A 400 -29.58 -10.33 7.98
C SER A 400 -29.78 -11.26 9.19
N LEU A 401 -30.88 -12.01 9.25
CA LEU A 401 -31.11 -12.96 10.33
C LEU A 401 -30.02 -14.04 10.37
N LEU A 402 -29.61 -14.56 9.21
CA LEU A 402 -28.46 -15.47 9.12
C LEU A 402 -27.16 -14.79 9.59
N GLY A 403 -26.93 -13.54 9.19
CA GLY A 403 -25.79 -12.74 9.67
C GLY A 403 -25.78 -12.50 11.18
N ALA A 404 -26.95 -12.34 11.80
CA ALA A 404 -27.10 -12.24 13.25
C ALA A 404 -26.74 -13.57 13.94
N ILE A 405 -27.19 -14.71 13.40
CA ILE A 405 -26.85 -16.05 13.90
C ILE A 405 -25.34 -16.33 13.79
N LEU A 406 -24.72 -15.92 12.69
CA LEU A 406 -23.26 -16.04 12.46
C LEU A 406 -22.41 -15.12 13.35
N GLY A 407 -23.03 -14.17 14.07
CA GLY A 407 -22.31 -13.18 14.88
C GLY A 407 -21.69 -12.03 14.07
N GLU A 408 -22.10 -11.86 12.81
CA GLU A 408 -21.61 -10.81 11.91
C GLU A 408 -22.28 -9.45 12.17
N MET A 409 -23.49 -9.46 12.73
CA MET A 409 -24.23 -8.27 13.15
C MET A 409 -23.95 -7.91 14.62
N THR A 410 -24.06 -6.62 14.95
CA THR A 410 -23.94 -6.16 16.34
C THR A 410 -25.29 -6.30 17.04
N LEU A 411 -25.32 -6.99 18.18
CA LEU A 411 -26.46 -7.02 19.10
C LEU A 411 -26.56 -5.66 19.82
N ILE A 412 -27.72 -5.00 19.69
CA ILE A 412 -28.01 -3.69 20.31
C ILE A 412 -28.71 -3.89 21.65
N ASP A 413 -29.70 -4.79 21.68
CA ASP A 413 -30.58 -5.02 22.83
C ASP A 413 -31.07 -6.48 22.82
N GLY A 414 -31.47 -6.98 23.99
CA GLY A 414 -31.92 -8.36 24.20
C GLY A 414 -30.80 -9.38 24.43
N ASP A 415 -31.13 -10.67 24.32
CA ASP A 415 -30.20 -11.80 24.49
C ASP A 415 -30.22 -12.71 23.27
N SER A 416 -29.05 -13.14 22.80
CA SER A 416 -28.88 -14.03 21.66
C SER A 416 -27.79 -15.05 21.96
N ARG A 417 -28.17 -16.32 21.98
CA ARG A 417 -27.25 -17.44 22.24
C ARG A 417 -27.36 -18.44 21.11
N VAL A 418 -26.20 -18.84 20.60
CA VAL A 418 -26.12 -19.91 19.62
C VAL A 418 -25.04 -20.90 20.05
N PHE A 419 -25.32 -22.19 19.91
CA PHE A 419 -24.48 -23.27 20.40
C PHE A 419 -24.10 -24.23 19.28
N GLY A 420 -22.81 -24.40 19.02
CA GLY A 420 -22.30 -25.39 18.06
C GLY A 420 -21.58 -24.78 16.86
N SER A 421 -21.12 -25.63 15.96
CA SER A 421 -20.42 -25.25 14.73
C SER A 421 -21.39 -24.95 13.59
N PHE A 422 -21.00 -24.05 12.66
CA PHE A 422 -21.84 -23.65 11.54
C PHE A 422 -21.21 -23.96 10.18
N ALA A 423 -22.05 -24.31 9.21
CA ALA A 423 -21.74 -24.27 7.79
C ALA A 423 -22.70 -23.30 7.10
N TYR A 424 -22.18 -22.41 6.25
CA TYR A 424 -22.96 -21.36 5.62
C TYR A 424 -22.82 -21.37 4.08
N THR A 425 -23.96 -21.43 3.40
CA THR A 425 -24.06 -21.28 1.94
C THR A 425 -24.62 -19.90 1.64
N ALA A 426 -23.78 -19.02 1.10
CA ALA A 426 -24.17 -17.67 0.75
C ALA A 426 -25.04 -17.61 -0.51
N GLN A 427 -25.94 -16.63 -0.56
CA GLN A 427 -26.79 -16.34 -1.73
C GLN A 427 -25.98 -16.10 -3.02
N SER A 428 -24.80 -15.49 -2.89
CA SER A 428 -23.83 -15.35 -3.97
C SER A 428 -22.56 -16.15 -3.64
N PRO A 429 -22.42 -17.38 -4.18
CA PRO A 429 -21.28 -18.24 -3.94
C PRO A 429 -19.94 -17.60 -4.27
N TRP A 430 -18.98 -17.66 -3.35
CA TRP A 430 -17.59 -17.30 -3.62
C TRP A 430 -16.75 -18.55 -3.91
N ILE A 431 -16.09 -18.57 -5.07
CA ILE A 431 -15.21 -19.66 -5.51
C ILE A 431 -13.76 -19.17 -5.55
N PHE A 432 -12.86 -19.92 -4.93
CA PHE A 432 -11.43 -19.67 -4.93
C PHE A 432 -10.80 -20.06 -6.27
N ALA A 433 -9.75 -19.36 -6.68
CA ALA A 433 -8.98 -19.66 -7.87
C ALA A 433 -8.08 -20.89 -7.63
N ASP A 434 -8.68 -22.07 -7.62
CA ASP A 434 -8.07 -23.37 -7.34
C ASP A 434 -8.91 -24.48 -8.01
N THR A 435 -8.56 -25.75 -7.82
CA THR A 435 -9.33 -26.90 -8.29
C THR A 435 -10.73 -26.97 -7.67
N ILE A 436 -11.67 -27.64 -8.35
CA ILE A 436 -13.02 -27.91 -7.79
C ILE A 436 -12.89 -28.69 -6.46
N ARG A 437 -12.01 -29.70 -6.42
CA ARG A 437 -11.72 -30.48 -5.22
C ARG A 437 -11.24 -29.61 -4.07
N ALA A 438 -10.25 -28.75 -4.28
CA ALA A 438 -9.73 -27.85 -3.25
C ALA A 438 -10.81 -26.87 -2.74
N ASN A 439 -11.68 -26.39 -3.63
CA ASN A 439 -12.82 -25.54 -3.28
C ASN A 439 -13.85 -26.26 -2.38
N ILE A 440 -14.07 -27.56 -2.56
CA ILE A 440 -15.02 -28.34 -1.75
C ILE A 440 -14.38 -28.73 -0.41
N LEU A 441 -13.13 -29.20 -0.42
CA LEU A 441 -12.42 -29.66 0.78
C LEU A 441 -12.02 -28.52 1.72
N LEU A 442 -11.66 -27.35 1.18
CA LEU A 442 -11.26 -26.16 1.95
C LEU A 442 -10.16 -26.43 3.00
N GLY A 443 -9.19 -27.29 2.67
CA GLY A 443 -8.08 -27.67 3.56
C GLY A 443 -8.35 -28.86 4.48
N LYS A 444 -9.57 -29.44 4.47
CA LYS A 444 -9.84 -30.73 5.13
C LYS A 444 -9.24 -31.90 4.33
N PRO A 445 -8.85 -33.01 4.99
CA PRO A 445 -8.41 -34.21 4.30
C PRO A 445 -9.55 -34.79 3.43
N LEU A 446 -9.19 -35.47 2.35
CA LEU A 446 -10.13 -36.15 1.46
C LEU A 446 -10.58 -37.48 2.11
N ASP A 447 -11.88 -37.58 2.35
CA ASP A 447 -12.60 -38.80 2.67
C ASP A 447 -13.39 -39.19 1.42
N GLU A 448 -12.95 -40.25 0.73
CA GLU A 448 -13.51 -40.65 -0.56
C GLU A 448 -14.99 -41.02 -0.49
N GLN A 449 -15.43 -41.64 0.61
CA GLN A 449 -16.83 -42.04 0.77
C GLN A 449 -17.71 -40.81 0.96
N ARG A 450 -17.31 -39.93 1.88
CA ARG A 450 -18.05 -38.68 2.12
C ARG A 450 -18.05 -37.79 0.90
N TYR A 451 -16.90 -37.65 0.23
CA TYR A 451 -16.76 -36.81 -0.95
C TYR A 451 -17.68 -37.29 -2.08
N THR A 452 -17.66 -38.59 -2.39
CA THR A 452 -18.54 -39.20 -3.40
C THR A 452 -20.01 -38.97 -3.08
N ASN A 453 -20.42 -39.20 -1.83
CA ASN A 453 -21.80 -38.99 -1.40
C ASN A 453 -22.23 -37.52 -1.54
N VAL A 454 -21.36 -36.58 -1.18
CA VAL A 454 -21.63 -35.14 -1.32
C VAL A 454 -21.73 -34.71 -2.79
N ILE A 455 -20.84 -35.20 -3.65
CA ILE A 455 -20.87 -34.91 -5.10
C ILE A 455 -22.17 -35.40 -5.73
N GLN A 456 -22.57 -36.64 -5.42
CA GLN A 456 -23.82 -37.21 -5.93
C GLN A 456 -25.04 -36.44 -5.42
N ALA A 457 -25.09 -36.14 -4.12
CA ALA A 457 -26.23 -35.45 -3.54
C ALA A 457 -26.39 -33.99 -4.04
N CYS A 458 -25.28 -33.33 -4.40
CA CYS A 458 -25.30 -32.02 -5.05
C CYS A 458 -25.51 -32.07 -6.58
N CYS A 459 -25.68 -33.26 -7.16
CA CYS A 459 -25.79 -33.46 -8.62
C CYS A 459 -24.61 -32.82 -9.39
N LEU A 460 -23.39 -32.92 -8.86
CA LEU A 460 -22.16 -32.39 -9.49
C LEU A 460 -21.47 -33.41 -10.40
N ASP A 461 -21.87 -34.68 -10.32
CA ASP A 461 -21.37 -35.79 -11.13
C ASP A 461 -21.37 -35.48 -12.63
N ILE A 462 -22.50 -34.98 -13.15
CA ILE A 462 -22.65 -34.64 -14.57
C ILE A 462 -21.70 -33.50 -14.98
N ASP A 463 -21.55 -32.48 -14.13
CA ASP A 463 -20.63 -31.37 -14.41
C ASP A 463 -19.18 -31.84 -14.39
N LEU A 464 -18.82 -32.67 -13.41
CA LEU A 464 -17.46 -33.23 -13.32
C LEU A 464 -17.10 -34.06 -14.55
N HIS A 465 -18.03 -34.87 -15.06
CA HIS A 465 -17.83 -35.59 -16.31
C HIS A 465 -17.68 -34.65 -17.52
N SER A 466 -18.38 -33.52 -17.54
CA SER A 466 -18.26 -32.53 -18.63
C SER A 466 -16.90 -31.85 -18.71
N PHE A 467 -16.13 -31.84 -17.62
CA PHE A 467 -14.75 -31.33 -17.60
C PHE A 467 -13.70 -32.33 -18.12
N GLY A 468 -14.13 -33.49 -18.63
CA GLY A 468 -13.26 -34.51 -19.23
C GLY A 468 -12.32 -35.15 -18.22
N ASP A 469 -11.11 -35.51 -18.67
CA ASP A 469 -10.13 -36.27 -17.87
C ASP A 469 -9.65 -35.52 -16.60
N ALA A 470 -9.78 -34.19 -16.58
CA ALA A 470 -9.41 -33.38 -15.42
C ALA A 470 -10.46 -33.45 -14.30
N GLY A 471 -11.73 -33.72 -14.61
CA GLY A 471 -12.81 -33.89 -13.63
C GLY A 471 -12.81 -32.82 -12.52
N ASP A 472 -12.65 -33.27 -11.28
CA ASP A 472 -12.63 -32.42 -10.08
C ASP A 472 -11.28 -31.71 -9.82
N LEU A 473 -10.23 -32.07 -10.56
CA LEU A 473 -8.93 -31.38 -10.58
C LEU A 473 -8.90 -30.20 -11.55
N THR A 474 -10.02 -29.91 -12.23
CA THR A 474 -10.14 -28.77 -13.13
C THR A 474 -9.88 -27.46 -12.40
N MET A 475 -8.94 -26.67 -12.92
CA MET A 475 -8.56 -25.36 -12.38
C MET A 475 -9.63 -24.30 -12.66
N ILE A 476 -10.16 -23.69 -11.61
CA ILE A 476 -11.12 -22.59 -11.71
C ILE A 476 -10.37 -21.25 -11.68
N GLY A 477 -10.70 -20.35 -12.62
CA GLY A 477 -10.17 -18.98 -12.64
C GLY A 477 -10.74 -18.08 -11.53
N GLU A 478 -10.19 -16.86 -11.38
CA GLU A 478 -10.65 -15.90 -10.35
C GLU A 478 -12.18 -15.71 -10.39
N LYS A 479 -12.83 -15.78 -9.20
CA LYS A 479 -14.30 -15.68 -9.03
C LYS A 479 -15.12 -16.67 -9.88
N GLY A 480 -14.49 -17.73 -10.38
CA GLY A 480 -15.15 -18.76 -11.19
C GLY A 480 -15.66 -18.25 -12.54
N VAL A 481 -14.91 -17.38 -13.24
CA VAL A 481 -15.30 -16.89 -14.59
C VAL A 481 -15.58 -18.03 -15.57
N ASN A 482 -14.99 -19.21 -15.36
CA ASN A 482 -15.05 -20.34 -16.28
C ASN A 482 -16.25 -21.29 -16.06
N ILE A 483 -17.09 -21.06 -15.04
CA ILE A 483 -18.19 -21.97 -14.68
C ILE A 483 -19.54 -21.23 -14.55
N SER A 484 -20.63 -21.96 -14.79
CA SER A 484 -21.98 -21.39 -14.77
C SER A 484 -22.45 -21.01 -13.35
N GLY A 485 -23.48 -20.17 -13.24
CA GLY A 485 -24.07 -19.78 -11.95
C GLY A 485 -24.56 -20.98 -11.13
N GLY A 486 -25.26 -21.93 -11.77
CA GLY A 486 -25.73 -23.16 -11.13
C GLY A 486 -24.60 -24.10 -10.69
N GLN A 487 -23.49 -24.15 -11.43
CA GLN A 487 -22.28 -24.87 -11.00
C GLN A 487 -21.64 -24.23 -9.77
N LYS A 488 -21.54 -22.89 -9.73
CA LYS A 488 -21.03 -22.17 -8.54
C LYS A 488 -21.87 -22.46 -7.31
N ALA A 489 -23.20 -22.44 -7.45
CA ALA A 489 -24.13 -22.74 -6.36
C ALA A 489 -23.93 -24.16 -5.82
N ARG A 490 -23.88 -25.16 -6.70
CA ARG A 490 -23.67 -26.57 -6.31
C ARG A 490 -22.29 -26.82 -5.67
N ILE A 491 -21.22 -26.20 -6.18
CA ILE A 491 -19.88 -26.33 -5.57
C ILE A 491 -19.86 -25.72 -4.15
N ALA A 492 -20.51 -24.56 -3.96
CA ALA A 492 -20.61 -23.97 -2.62
C ALA A 492 -21.49 -24.80 -1.67
N LEU A 493 -22.55 -25.42 -2.18
CA LEU A 493 -23.38 -26.35 -1.42
C LEU A 493 -22.59 -27.61 -1.02
N ALA A 494 -21.83 -28.20 -1.95
CA ALA A 494 -20.97 -29.35 -1.67
C ALA A 494 -19.92 -29.03 -0.60
N ARG A 495 -19.31 -27.84 -0.68
CA ARG A 495 -18.40 -27.31 0.34
C ARG A 495 -19.05 -27.27 1.72
N THR A 496 -20.29 -26.77 1.82
CA THR A 496 -20.99 -26.75 3.12
C THR A 496 -21.30 -28.15 3.64
N LEU A 497 -21.77 -29.07 2.81
CA LEU A 497 -22.08 -30.45 3.22
C LEU A 497 -20.83 -31.20 3.72
N TYR A 498 -19.69 -30.98 3.06
CA TYR A 498 -18.42 -31.57 3.44
C TYR A 498 -17.86 -30.99 4.76
N ALA A 499 -18.26 -29.77 5.14
CA ALA A 499 -17.75 -29.09 6.33
C ALA A 499 -18.13 -29.74 7.67
N ASP A 500 -19.15 -30.61 7.72
CA ASP A 500 -19.59 -31.32 8.93
C ASP A 500 -19.87 -30.45 10.16
N ALA A 501 -20.86 -29.56 10.04
CA ALA A 501 -21.24 -28.66 11.13
C ALA A 501 -22.41 -29.22 11.96
N ASP A 502 -22.73 -28.57 13.07
CA ASP A 502 -23.95 -28.85 13.84
C ASP A 502 -25.16 -28.13 13.23
N ILE A 503 -24.94 -26.91 12.73
CA ILE A 503 -25.95 -26.01 12.19
C ILE A 503 -25.61 -25.65 10.74
N TYR A 504 -26.57 -25.84 9.84
CA TYR A 504 -26.45 -25.50 8.42
C TYR A 504 -27.34 -24.30 8.09
N LEU A 505 -26.73 -23.24 7.56
CA LEU A 505 -27.40 -22.01 7.18
C LEU A 505 -27.37 -21.89 5.64
N PHE A 506 -28.54 -21.92 5.02
CA PHE A 506 -28.69 -21.87 3.58
C PHE A 506 -29.38 -20.57 3.16
N ASP A 507 -28.64 -19.67 2.51
CA ASP A 507 -29.19 -18.42 1.96
C ASP A 507 -29.52 -18.60 0.47
N ASP A 508 -30.72 -19.06 0.17
CA ASP A 508 -31.26 -19.26 -1.19
C ASP A 508 -30.34 -20.09 -2.13
N PRO A 509 -29.86 -21.28 -1.72
CA PRO A 509 -28.84 -22.03 -2.47
C PRO A 509 -29.35 -22.61 -3.80
N LEU A 510 -30.67 -22.62 -4.04
CA LEU A 510 -31.30 -23.25 -5.21
C LEU A 510 -31.74 -22.25 -6.29
N ALA A 511 -31.49 -20.95 -6.09
CA ALA A 511 -32.02 -19.89 -6.99
C ALA A 511 -31.48 -19.95 -8.43
N ALA A 512 -30.23 -20.38 -8.61
CA ALA A 512 -29.55 -20.43 -9.91
C ALA A 512 -29.58 -21.82 -10.57
N VAL A 513 -30.39 -22.75 -10.03
CA VAL A 513 -30.44 -24.16 -10.43
C VAL A 513 -31.81 -24.47 -11.02
N ASP A 514 -31.84 -25.29 -12.07
CA ASP A 514 -33.09 -25.73 -12.70
C ASP A 514 -33.98 -26.48 -11.71
N GLN A 515 -35.30 -26.33 -11.83
CA GLN A 515 -36.27 -26.85 -10.87
C GLN A 515 -36.13 -28.36 -10.59
N LYS A 516 -35.84 -29.18 -11.62
CA LYS A 516 -35.64 -30.63 -11.47
C LYS A 516 -34.41 -30.96 -10.60
N VAL A 517 -33.30 -30.29 -10.87
CA VAL A 517 -32.05 -30.46 -10.12
C VAL A 517 -32.21 -29.91 -8.70
N ALA A 518 -32.92 -28.78 -8.55
CA ALA A 518 -33.23 -28.21 -7.25
C ALA A 518 -34.05 -29.18 -6.36
N GLN A 519 -35.03 -29.89 -6.95
CA GLN A 519 -35.78 -30.92 -6.24
C GLN A 519 -34.89 -32.09 -5.80
N GLN A 520 -34.05 -32.61 -6.69
CA GLN A 520 -33.12 -33.69 -6.35
C GLN A 520 -32.15 -33.28 -5.23
N ILE A 521 -31.58 -32.08 -5.32
CA ILE A 521 -30.71 -31.54 -4.27
C ILE A 521 -31.47 -31.41 -2.95
N PHE A 522 -32.71 -30.91 -2.98
CA PHE A 522 -33.52 -30.80 -1.78
C PHE A 522 -33.74 -32.18 -1.14
N ASP A 523 -34.18 -33.17 -1.92
CA ASP A 523 -34.50 -34.50 -1.41
C ASP A 523 -33.26 -35.25 -0.89
N GLN A 524 -32.11 -35.12 -1.57
CA GLN A 524 -30.88 -35.85 -1.24
C GLN A 524 -30.00 -35.13 -0.22
N CYS A 525 -30.04 -33.80 -0.14
CA CYS A 525 -29.19 -33.01 0.77
C CYS A 525 -29.96 -32.43 1.97
N ILE A 526 -30.97 -31.60 1.71
CA ILE A 526 -31.51 -30.64 2.70
C ILE A 526 -32.73 -31.21 3.44
N GLY A 527 -33.60 -31.93 2.73
CA GLY A 527 -34.89 -32.41 3.18
C GLY A 527 -34.81 -33.47 4.29
N PRO A 528 -35.97 -33.95 4.77
CA PRO A 528 -36.06 -34.85 5.92
C PRO A 528 -35.36 -36.19 5.72
N ASN A 529 -35.21 -36.65 4.47
CA ASN A 529 -34.54 -37.92 4.13
C ASN A 529 -33.12 -37.71 3.55
N GLY A 530 -32.63 -36.48 3.51
CA GLY A 530 -31.33 -36.16 2.92
C GLY A 530 -30.15 -36.48 3.84
N LEU A 531 -28.95 -36.20 3.33
CA LEU A 531 -27.68 -36.33 4.08
C LEU A 531 -27.67 -35.57 5.41
N LEU A 532 -28.39 -34.45 5.51
CA LEU A 532 -28.41 -33.59 6.70
C LEU A 532 -29.58 -33.85 7.65
N LYS A 533 -30.28 -34.99 7.53
CA LYS A 533 -31.50 -35.26 8.32
C LYS A 533 -31.37 -35.14 9.84
N GLU A 534 -30.19 -35.40 10.40
CA GLU A 534 -29.93 -35.33 11.84
C GLU A 534 -29.38 -33.98 12.31
N LYS A 535 -29.13 -33.06 11.37
CA LYS A 535 -28.51 -31.75 11.64
C LYS A 535 -29.56 -30.64 11.66
N THR A 536 -29.29 -29.57 12.40
CA THR A 536 -30.14 -28.37 12.38
C THR A 536 -29.92 -27.63 11.08
N ARG A 537 -31.00 -27.29 10.37
CA ARG A 537 -30.96 -26.70 9.03
C ARG A 537 -31.86 -25.49 8.98
N LEU A 538 -31.33 -24.33 8.61
CA LEU A 538 -32.11 -23.12 8.36
C LEU A 538 -32.06 -22.84 6.86
N LEU A 539 -33.22 -22.95 6.20
CA LEU A 539 -33.37 -22.73 4.77
C LEU A 539 -34.11 -21.43 4.49
N VAL A 540 -33.37 -20.42 4.01
CA VAL A 540 -33.95 -19.24 3.37
C VAL A 540 -34.19 -19.59 1.91
N THR A 541 -35.42 -19.47 1.42
CA THR A 541 -35.74 -19.65 0.01
C THR A 541 -36.95 -18.82 -0.38
N HIS A 542 -36.96 -18.36 -1.64
CA HIS A 542 -38.14 -17.76 -2.24
C HIS A 542 -39.11 -18.82 -2.80
N GLN A 543 -38.68 -20.07 -2.92
CA GLN A 543 -39.45 -21.17 -3.48
C GLN A 543 -40.23 -21.88 -2.36
N THR A 544 -41.43 -21.38 -2.06
CA THR A 544 -42.28 -21.85 -0.95
C THR A 544 -42.69 -23.32 -1.05
N TYR A 545 -42.68 -23.89 -2.25
CA TYR A 545 -42.99 -25.31 -2.49
C TYR A 545 -42.13 -26.26 -1.65
N PHE A 546 -40.84 -25.94 -1.43
CA PHE A 546 -39.93 -26.78 -0.63
C PHE A 546 -40.25 -26.78 0.87
N LEU A 547 -41.01 -25.79 1.34
CA LEU A 547 -41.22 -25.58 2.78
C LEU A 547 -42.49 -26.27 3.26
N HIS A 548 -43.57 -26.22 2.46
CA HIS A 548 -44.91 -26.63 2.88
C HIS A 548 -45.07 -28.08 3.40
N LYS A 549 -44.14 -29.00 3.09
CA LYS A 549 -44.25 -30.42 3.47
C LYS A 549 -43.06 -31.00 4.24
N ALA A 550 -41.99 -30.22 4.40
CA ALA A 550 -40.69 -30.75 4.82
C ALA A 550 -40.11 -30.05 6.04
N THR A 551 -40.56 -28.83 6.37
CA THR A 551 -40.03 -28.06 7.51
C THR A 551 -40.77 -28.37 8.79
N ASP A 552 -40.03 -28.50 9.89
CA ASP A 552 -40.57 -28.64 11.24
C ASP A 552 -41.10 -27.30 11.79
N GLN A 553 -40.50 -26.19 11.36
CA GLN A 553 -40.87 -24.84 11.78
C GLN A 553 -40.77 -23.86 10.60
N LEU A 554 -41.76 -22.98 10.46
CA LEU A 554 -41.74 -21.90 9.46
C LEU A 554 -41.67 -20.54 10.16
N ILE A 555 -40.74 -19.69 9.75
CA ILE A 555 -40.57 -18.33 10.24
C ILE A 555 -40.89 -17.36 9.10
N PHE A 556 -41.95 -16.58 9.26
CA PHE A 556 -42.26 -15.47 8.38
C PHE A 556 -41.65 -14.18 8.91
N LEU A 557 -40.73 -13.59 8.14
CA LEU A 557 -40.04 -12.36 8.46
C LEU A 557 -40.61 -11.21 7.62
N LYS A 558 -40.99 -10.11 8.28
CA LYS A 558 -41.50 -8.90 7.64
C LYS A 558 -40.92 -7.66 8.31
N ASP A 559 -40.38 -6.75 7.51
CA ASP A 559 -39.82 -5.47 7.98
C ASP A 559 -38.85 -5.60 9.18
N GLY A 560 -38.04 -6.66 9.19
CA GLY A 560 -37.06 -6.92 10.25
C GLY A 560 -37.64 -7.50 11.55
N GLN A 561 -38.91 -7.89 11.56
CA GLN A 561 -39.58 -8.52 12.70
C GLN A 561 -40.15 -9.89 12.31
N ILE A 562 -40.21 -10.80 13.28
CA ILE A 562 -40.90 -12.09 13.12
C ILE A 562 -42.38 -11.82 13.31
N ASP A 563 -43.20 -12.23 12.33
CA ASP A 563 -44.64 -12.09 12.43
C ASP A 563 -45.18 -12.99 13.56
N PRO A 564 -45.87 -12.44 14.59
CA PRO A 564 -46.42 -13.21 15.70
C PRO A 564 -47.39 -14.31 15.24
N ASP A 565 -48.13 -14.07 14.15
CA ASP A 565 -49.10 -15.00 13.58
C ASP A 565 -48.47 -15.90 12.49
N GLY A 566 -47.22 -15.64 12.12
CA GLY A 566 -46.48 -16.32 11.05
C GLY A 566 -45.64 -17.52 11.49
N GLN A 567 -45.62 -17.87 12.78
CA GLN A 567 -45.11 -19.15 13.26
C GLN A 567 -46.20 -20.21 13.08
N LEU A 568 -46.35 -20.69 11.85
CA LEU A 568 -47.29 -21.75 11.52
C LEU A 568 -46.64 -23.10 11.82
N GLU A 569 -47.23 -23.87 12.75
CA GLU A 569 -47.08 -25.33 12.70
C GLU A 569 -47.68 -25.83 11.38
N PRO A 570 -47.08 -26.80 10.67
CA PRO A 570 -47.45 -27.17 9.29
C PRO A 570 -48.86 -27.77 9.09
N ASN A 571 -49.81 -27.57 10.01
CA ASN A 571 -51.09 -28.28 10.04
C ASN A 571 -52.34 -27.39 10.17
N LYS A 572 -52.39 -26.24 9.49
CA LYS A 572 -53.67 -25.59 9.17
C LYS A 572 -53.84 -25.37 7.68
N GLN A 573 -54.82 -26.08 7.14
CA GLN A 573 -55.30 -26.06 5.77
C GLN A 573 -55.58 -24.63 5.29
N ILE A 574 -54.84 -24.18 4.29
CA ILE A 574 -55.28 -23.09 3.42
C ILE A 574 -55.94 -23.76 2.22
N GLN A 575 -57.27 -23.66 2.15
CA GLN A 575 -58.06 -24.04 0.99
C GLN A 575 -57.66 -23.13 -0.19
N SER A 576 -56.96 -23.67 -1.17
CA SER A 576 -56.77 -23.03 -2.47
C SER A 576 -57.97 -23.32 -3.35
N THR A 577 -58.85 -22.34 -3.50
CA THR A 577 -59.71 -22.19 -4.67
C THR A 577 -58.86 -21.79 -5.87
N THR A 578 -58.80 -22.63 -6.90
CA THR A 578 -59.13 -22.27 -8.29
C THR A 578 -58.98 -23.50 -9.19
N ASN A 579 -60.03 -23.73 -9.98
CA ASN A 579 -60.17 -24.76 -11.00
C ASN A 579 -59.38 -24.44 -12.28
N ASP A 580 -59.20 -25.53 -13.04
CA ASP A 580 -59.07 -25.65 -14.50
C ASP A 580 -57.88 -24.97 -15.19
N ASP A 581 -56.98 -25.80 -15.74
CA ASP A 581 -56.92 -25.95 -17.20
C ASP A 581 -56.16 -27.22 -17.63
N ASN A 582 -56.68 -27.82 -18.69
CA ASN A 582 -56.25 -29.06 -19.34
C ASN A 582 -55.06 -28.85 -20.30
N ASP A 583 -54.49 -30.00 -20.69
CA ASP A 583 -53.78 -30.28 -21.94
C ASP A 583 -52.36 -29.71 -22.15
N ALA A 584 -51.37 -30.61 -22.18
CA ALA A 584 -50.77 -31.10 -23.43
C ALA A 584 -49.42 -31.79 -23.15
N GLU A 585 -49.40 -33.11 -23.31
CA GLU A 585 -48.16 -33.85 -23.60
C GLU A 585 -47.60 -33.36 -24.94
N LEU A 586 -46.44 -32.70 -24.90
CA LEU A 586 -45.63 -32.43 -26.08
C LEU A 586 -44.27 -33.11 -25.89
N ALA A 587 -44.11 -34.20 -26.64
CA ALA A 587 -42.85 -34.88 -26.84
C ALA A 587 -41.78 -33.90 -27.36
N LEU A 588 -40.75 -33.67 -26.56
CA LEU A 588 -39.51 -33.02 -27.00
C LEU A 588 -38.45 -34.11 -27.13
N GLN A 589 -38.20 -34.52 -28.37
CA GLN A 589 -36.98 -35.22 -28.76
C GLN A 589 -35.75 -34.35 -28.39
N PRO A 590 -34.66 -34.92 -27.89
CA PRO A 590 -33.41 -34.18 -27.76
C PRO A 590 -32.81 -34.02 -29.16
N LEU A 591 -32.92 -32.82 -29.74
CA LEU A 591 -32.07 -32.40 -30.83
C LEU A 591 -30.64 -32.31 -30.28
N LEU A 592 -29.82 -33.30 -30.65
CA LEU A 592 -28.38 -33.31 -30.53
C LEU A 592 -27.81 -31.98 -31.04
N PHE A 593 -27.41 -31.12 -30.10
CA PHE A 593 -26.60 -29.93 -30.38
C PHE A 593 -25.14 -30.37 -30.53
N ASP A 594 -24.79 -30.83 -31.71
CA ASP A 594 -23.44 -31.21 -32.12
C ASP A 594 -22.64 -29.97 -32.55
N VAL A 595 -22.51 -28.96 -31.67
CA VAL A 595 -21.79 -27.69 -31.96
C VAL A 595 -20.71 -27.35 -30.93
N PHE A 596 -20.51 -28.13 -29.87
CA PHE A 596 -19.38 -27.95 -28.96
C PHE A 596 -18.43 -29.15 -28.96
N LYS A 597 -17.86 -29.47 -30.14
CA LYS A 597 -16.47 -29.94 -30.19
C LYS A 597 -15.56 -28.73 -30.02
N THR A 598 -15.46 -28.22 -28.81
CA THR A 598 -14.25 -27.49 -28.41
C THR A 598 -13.14 -28.53 -28.44
N THR A 599 -12.30 -28.47 -29.47
CA THR A 599 -10.93 -28.97 -29.38
C THR A 599 -10.38 -28.54 -28.03
N THR A 600 -10.14 -29.52 -27.14
CA THR A 600 -9.44 -29.34 -25.87
C THR A 600 -7.99 -29.02 -26.20
N ASP A 601 -7.76 -27.77 -26.58
CA ASP A 601 -6.43 -27.21 -26.64
C ASP A 601 -5.98 -27.12 -25.17
N ASN A 602 -5.25 -28.13 -24.70
CA ASN A 602 -4.65 -28.24 -23.36
C ASN A 602 -3.60 -27.14 -23.07
N LYS A 603 -3.66 -26.02 -23.78
CA LYS A 603 -2.81 -24.87 -23.50
C LYS A 603 -3.43 -24.11 -22.32
N PRO A 604 -2.63 -23.77 -21.30
CA PRO A 604 -3.10 -22.89 -20.25
C PRO A 604 -3.62 -21.60 -20.90
N ILE A 605 -4.91 -21.32 -20.71
CA ILE A 605 -5.62 -20.19 -21.32
C ILE A 605 -4.97 -18.85 -20.90
N VAL A 606 -4.30 -18.85 -19.74
CA VAL A 606 -3.48 -17.73 -19.26
C VAL A 606 -2.02 -18.00 -19.64
N VAL A 607 -1.54 -17.32 -20.68
CA VAL A 607 -0.12 -17.29 -21.01
C VAL A 607 0.54 -16.26 -20.09
N ASN A 608 1.43 -16.72 -19.21
CA ASN A 608 2.21 -15.83 -18.36
C ASN A 608 3.08 -14.89 -19.22
N GLU A 609 3.12 -13.61 -18.84
CA GLU A 609 3.92 -12.59 -19.51
C GLU A 609 5.40 -13.00 -19.56
N THR A 610 5.97 -13.11 -20.76
CA THR A 610 7.39 -13.43 -20.94
C THR A 610 8.21 -12.15 -20.95
N ALA A 611 9.09 -11.98 -19.97
CA ALA A 611 10.06 -10.87 -19.98
C ALA A 611 11.15 -11.12 -21.03
N ALA A 612 11.47 -10.10 -21.84
CA ALA A 612 12.62 -10.16 -22.73
C ALA A 612 13.93 -10.28 -21.91
N ILE A 613 14.77 -11.23 -22.27
CA ILE A 613 16.07 -11.48 -21.61
C ILE A 613 17.15 -10.72 -22.38
N GLY A 614 17.88 -9.82 -21.72
CA GLY A 614 19.00 -9.08 -22.31
C GLY A 614 19.04 -7.60 -21.91
N SER A 615 19.91 -6.83 -22.57
CA SER A 615 20.01 -5.38 -22.37
C SER A 615 18.97 -4.62 -23.17
N VAL A 616 18.47 -3.51 -22.63
CA VAL A 616 17.59 -2.58 -23.36
C VAL A 616 18.37 -1.96 -24.54
N ASN A 617 17.83 -2.09 -25.75
CA ASN A 617 18.46 -1.57 -26.96
C ASN A 617 18.57 -0.03 -26.92
N TRP A 618 19.72 0.53 -27.30
CA TRP A 618 19.97 1.98 -27.32
C TRP A 618 18.99 2.76 -28.19
N SER A 619 18.41 2.10 -29.20
CA SER A 619 17.37 2.68 -30.05
C SER A 619 16.14 3.17 -29.26
N ILE A 620 15.82 2.55 -28.13
CA ILE A 620 14.69 2.93 -27.27
C ILE A 620 15.01 4.24 -26.54
N TRP A 621 16.23 4.36 -26.01
CA TRP A 621 16.71 5.59 -25.36
C TRP A 621 16.79 6.75 -26.34
N TYR A 622 17.32 6.50 -27.54
CA TYR A 622 17.34 7.51 -28.60
C TYR A 622 15.94 8.00 -28.94
N LYS A 623 14.97 7.09 -29.16
CA LYS A 623 13.56 7.45 -29.42
C LYS A 623 12.95 8.29 -28.29
N LEU A 624 13.29 8.01 -27.02
CA LEU A 624 12.81 8.80 -25.88
C LEU A 624 13.31 10.25 -25.93
N PHE A 625 14.57 10.48 -26.27
CA PHE A 625 15.12 11.83 -26.32
C PHE A 625 14.86 12.55 -27.65
N SER A 626 14.73 11.82 -28.76
CA SER A 626 14.53 12.36 -30.11
C SER A 626 13.07 12.64 -30.46
N SER A 627 12.11 12.22 -29.65
CA SER A 627 10.66 12.39 -29.89
C SER A 627 10.12 13.78 -29.53
N THR A 628 10.99 14.70 -29.14
CA THR A 628 10.64 16.09 -28.86
C THR A 628 10.48 16.90 -30.17
N SER A 629 9.82 18.05 -30.13
CA SER A 629 9.69 18.96 -31.29
C SER A 629 11.03 19.40 -31.89
N LEU A 630 12.09 19.41 -31.09
CA LEU A 630 13.47 19.74 -31.50
C LEU A 630 14.27 18.52 -31.99
N GLY A 631 13.68 17.33 -32.05
CA GLY A 631 14.36 16.10 -32.49
C GLY A 631 15.63 15.80 -31.70
N GLY A 632 16.64 15.24 -32.37
CA GLY A 632 17.97 14.99 -31.80
C GLY A 632 18.74 16.27 -31.41
N PHE A 633 18.43 17.41 -32.02
CA PHE A 633 19.07 18.70 -31.70
C PHE A 633 18.79 19.13 -30.25
N GLY A 634 17.56 18.91 -29.76
CA GLY A 634 17.20 19.22 -28.37
C GLY A 634 18.03 18.43 -27.35
N PHE A 635 18.39 17.19 -27.67
CA PHE A 635 19.24 16.36 -26.82
C PHE A 635 20.69 16.86 -26.80
N CYS A 636 21.26 17.23 -27.95
CA CYS A 636 22.59 17.84 -28.03
C CYS A 636 22.65 19.16 -27.26
N LEU A 637 21.60 20.00 -27.37
CA LEU A 637 21.48 21.25 -26.63
C LEU A 637 21.44 21.03 -25.11
N LEU A 638 20.73 20.00 -24.63
CA LEU A 638 20.71 19.64 -23.22
C LEU A 638 22.10 19.28 -22.71
N ILE A 639 22.86 18.46 -23.44
CA ILE A 639 24.23 18.08 -23.08
C ILE A 639 25.11 19.34 -23.00
N LEU A 640 25.01 20.23 -23.99
CA LEU A 640 25.77 21.48 -24.01
C LEU A 640 25.46 22.34 -22.77
N ILE A 641 24.19 22.52 -22.43
CA ILE A 641 23.77 23.28 -21.22
C ILE A 641 24.26 22.59 -19.94
N MET A 642 24.31 21.26 -19.91
CA MET A 642 24.82 20.50 -18.77
C MET A 642 26.31 20.76 -18.54
N ILE A 643 27.11 20.68 -19.61
CA ILE A 643 28.55 20.95 -19.58
C ILE A 643 28.81 22.41 -19.20
N LEU A 644 28.08 23.36 -19.82
CA LEU A 644 28.25 24.79 -19.55
C LEU A 644 27.87 25.14 -18.10
N GLY A 645 26.84 24.49 -17.56
CA GLY A 645 26.46 24.64 -16.15
C GLY A 645 27.53 24.16 -15.17
N GLU A 646 28.18 23.03 -15.46
CA GLU A 646 29.28 22.52 -14.65
C GLU A 646 30.53 23.40 -14.77
N ALA A 647 30.86 23.83 -15.99
CA ALA A 647 31.99 24.72 -16.25
C ALA A 647 31.86 26.06 -15.49
N ILE A 648 30.67 26.69 -15.50
CA ILE A 648 30.46 27.95 -14.74
C ILE A 648 30.62 27.72 -13.24
N PHE A 649 30.11 26.60 -12.71
CA PHE A 649 30.25 26.24 -11.30
C PHE A 649 31.73 26.08 -10.91
N ASP A 650 32.51 25.35 -11.70
CA ASP A 650 33.94 25.15 -11.46
C ASP A 650 34.75 26.43 -11.61
N VAL A 651 34.41 27.27 -12.60
CA VAL A 651 35.03 28.60 -12.77
C VAL A 651 34.72 29.51 -11.58
N SER A 652 33.51 29.46 -11.02
CA SER A 652 33.15 30.20 -9.80
C SER A 652 34.01 29.77 -8.60
N ASN A 653 34.17 28.46 -8.39
CA ASN A 653 35.01 27.91 -7.31
C ASN A 653 36.49 28.25 -7.52
N ARG A 654 36.98 28.13 -8.75
CA ARG A 654 38.36 28.50 -9.12
C ARG A 654 38.61 29.99 -8.92
N TRP A 655 37.65 30.84 -9.27
CA TRP A 655 37.76 32.29 -9.09
C TRP A 655 37.93 32.65 -7.62
N LEU A 656 37.17 32.02 -6.73
CA LEU A 656 37.30 32.23 -5.28
C LEU A 656 38.70 31.85 -4.77
N SER A 657 39.27 30.74 -5.28
CA SER A 657 40.66 30.37 -4.97
C SER A 657 41.67 31.40 -5.49
N LEU A 658 41.52 31.87 -6.74
CA LEU A 658 42.39 32.90 -7.31
C LEU A 658 42.29 34.24 -6.55
N TRP A 659 41.07 34.63 -6.17
CA TRP A 659 40.84 35.85 -5.40
C TRP A 659 41.57 35.80 -4.05
N SER A 660 41.51 34.66 -3.36
CA SER A 660 42.23 34.47 -2.08
C SER A 660 43.76 34.44 -2.20
N ALA A 661 44.31 34.30 -3.41
CA ALA A 661 45.75 34.30 -3.66
C ALA A 661 46.30 35.69 -4.05
N LYS A 662 45.44 36.69 -4.27
CA LYS A 662 45.84 38.07 -4.58
C LYS A 662 46.37 38.80 -3.35
N SER A 663 47.11 39.90 -3.57
CA SER A 663 47.60 40.78 -2.50
C SER A 663 46.46 41.46 -1.73
N ASP A 664 46.71 41.85 -0.48
CA ASP A 664 45.68 42.41 0.40
C ASP A 664 44.99 43.67 -0.16
N GLU A 665 45.73 44.51 -0.89
CA GLU A 665 45.19 45.70 -1.56
C GLU A 665 44.30 45.32 -2.76
N GLU A 666 44.72 44.33 -3.55
CA GLU A 666 43.93 43.82 -4.67
C GLU A 666 42.67 43.09 -4.20
N GLN A 667 42.71 42.37 -3.07
CA GLN A 667 41.55 41.67 -2.53
C GLN A 667 40.40 42.64 -2.19
N LYS A 668 40.72 43.87 -1.76
CA LYS A 668 39.75 44.90 -1.39
C LYS A 668 39.07 45.56 -2.60
N LEU A 669 39.56 45.33 -3.83
CA LEU A 669 38.95 45.91 -5.02
C LEU A 669 37.53 45.36 -5.26
N PRO A 670 36.52 46.22 -5.47
CA PRO A 670 35.13 45.80 -5.66
C PRO A 670 34.94 44.95 -6.93
N ILE A 671 35.86 45.06 -7.90
CA ILE A 671 35.80 44.28 -9.14
C ILE A 671 35.88 42.77 -8.90
N ASN A 672 36.67 42.32 -7.93
CA ASN A 672 36.84 40.90 -7.64
C ASN A 672 35.56 40.28 -7.05
N MET A 673 34.90 41.03 -6.17
CA MET A 673 33.60 40.66 -5.59
C MET A 673 32.49 40.69 -6.64
N ASN A 674 32.46 41.69 -7.52
CA ASN A 674 31.49 41.76 -8.61
C ASN A 674 31.61 40.59 -9.58
N ILE A 675 32.84 40.18 -9.94
CA ILE A 675 33.06 38.99 -10.78
C ILE A 675 32.53 37.73 -10.08
N PHE A 676 32.80 37.57 -8.79
CA PHE A 676 32.29 36.43 -8.02
C PHE A 676 30.76 36.41 -7.93
N LEU A 677 30.14 37.56 -7.71
CA LEU A 677 28.68 37.74 -7.73
C LEU A 677 28.10 37.37 -9.10
N SER A 678 28.69 37.84 -10.20
CA SER A 678 28.21 37.52 -11.56
C SER A 678 28.33 36.03 -11.87
N LEU A 679 29.44 35.38 -11.49
CA LEU A 679 29.63 33.95 -11.68
C LEU A 679 28.61 33.11 -10.89
N THR A 680 28.38 33.46 -9.62
CA THR A 680 27.42 32.75 -8.75
C THR A 680 25.97 32.94 -9.21
N LEU A 681 25.59 34.15 -9.64
CA LEU A 681 24.28 34.39 -10.25
C LEU A 681 24.14 33.65 -11.59
N GLY A 682 25.21 33.58 -12.39
CA GLY A 682 25.28 32.78 -13.60
C GLY A 682 25.03 31.29 -13.32
N THR A 683 25.67 30.73 -12.28
CA THR A 683 25.44 29.35 -11.83
C THR A 683 23.97 29.12 -11.45
N LEU A 684 23.34 30.07 -10.75
CA LEU A 684 21.93 29.96 -10.37
C LEU A 684 21.00 29.92 -11.59
N ILE A 685 21.19 30.86 -12.52
CA ILE A 685 20.37 30.98 -13.72
C ILE A 685 20.50 29.71 -14.57
N ILE A 686 21.74 29.26 -14.82
CA ILE A 686 21.95 28.09 -15.67
C ILE A 686 21.47 26.79 -15.02
N ALA A 687 21.60 26.65 -13.69
CA ALA A 687 21.07 25.50 -12.97
C ALA A 687 19.54 25.40 -13.10
N LEU A 688 18.84 26.53 -13.03
CA LEU A 688 17.39 26.58 -13.24
C LEU A 688 17.02 26.23 -14.68
N ILE A 689 17.68 26.83 -15.68
CA ILE A 689 17.43 26.54 -17.10
C ILE A 689 17.67 25.06 -17.40
N ARG A 690 18.83 24.54 -17.00
CA ARG A 690 19.23 23.14 -17.20
C ARG A 690 18.20 22.16 -16.64
N ALA A 691 17.71 22.39 -15.43
CA ALA A 691 16.69 21.56 -14.82
C ALA A 691 15.34 21.63 -15.58
N GLN A 692 14.91 22.83 -16.02
CA GLN A 692 13.67 22.99 -16.78
C GLN A 692 13.71 22.28 -18.13
N VAL A 693 14.82 22.44 -18.87
CA VAL A 693 15.02 21.80 -20.19
C VAL A 693 15.00 20.28 -20.06
N PHE A 694 15.67 19.73 -19.03
CA PHE A 694 15.68 18.29 -18.76
C PHE A 694 14.27 17.71 -18.58
N PHE A 695 13.47 18.31 -17.68
CA PHE A 695 12.11 17.82 -17.43
C PHE A 695 11.18 18.04 -18.62
N HIS A 696 11.37 19.12 -19.39
CA HIS A 696 10.59 19.38 -20.60
C HIS A 696 10.80 18.31 -21.66
N LEU A 697 12.06 17.95 -21.96
CA LEU A 697 12.41 16.94 -22.96
C LEU A 697 11.84 15.57 -22.60
N ILE A 698 12.05 15.11 -21.36
CA ILE A 698 11.57 13.79 -20.91
C ILE A 698 10.04 13.70 -20.96
N LEU A 699 9.36 14.77 -20.57
CA LEU A 699 7.90 14.78 -20.54
C LEU A 699 7.30 14.71 -21.96
N HIS A 700 7.89 15.44 -22.91
CA HIS A 700 7.46 15.37 -24.31
C HIS A 700 7.71 13.99 -24.91
N GLY A 701 8.86 13.37 -24.63
CA GLY A 701 9.12 12.00 -25.07
C GLY A 701 8.14 10.98 -24.49
N SER A 702 7.79 11.11 -23.21
CA SER A 702 6.74 10.27 -22.59
C SER A 702 5.36 10.47 -23.23
N ASN A 703 5.03 11.67 -23.69
CA ASN A 703 3.75 11.92 -24.38
C ASN A 703 3.73 11.31 -25.78
N HIS A 704 4.87 11.32 -26.48
CA HIS A 704 4.99 10.69 -27.79
C HIS A 704 4.74 9.20 -27.71
N PHE A 705 5.39 8.48 -26.78
CA PHE A 705 5.19 7.03 -26.58
C PHE A 705 3.76 6.62 -26.19
N HIS A 706 2.99 7.52 -25.58
CA HIS A 706 1.59 7.24 -25.27
C HIS A 706 0.68 7.41 -26.49
N ASN A 707 1.03 8.32 -27.40
CA ASN A 707 0.21 8.65 -28.56
C ASN A 707 0.58 7.83 -29.81
N SER A 708 1.81 7.29 -29.86
CA SER A 708 2.26 6.29 -30.83
C SER A 708 1.68 4.92 -30.50
#